data_AF-W5UTU6-F1
#
_entry.id   AF-W5UTU6-F1
#
_cell.length_a   1.000
_cell.length_b   1.000
_cell.length_c   1.000
_cell.angle_alpha   90.00
_cell.angle_beta   90.00
_cell.angle_gamma   90.00
#
_symmetry.space_group_name_H-M   'P 1'
#
loop_
_entity.id
_entity.type
_entity.pdbx_description
1 polymer ?
#
loop_
_entity_poly.entity_id
_entity_poly.type
_entity_poly.pdbx_seq_one_letter_code
_entity_poly.pdbx_strand_id
1 'polypeptide(L)'
;MNKTIKEWKEILEKLNMIPWEIGTNTFTYLENSLFKWFHLIDWNSNWNIYLKKKMWFNEYKILFEKDENIIFYEANKEYYSFSTARQCLDTLLAFEIIEKIDESKFQIHNTFREFVVNNKNNDAEKIFIFFLKRKLNYFLNKYILDPLENYKYNHSFNQNDNYKNQSTKFWWNVLLAYDKIAEHSKLTSNNIFSSSKYFYGLGEIIFENKLDLKEFYSHFFEKTTREFQKNNIILEEKNLENIKDWTALDISSIFSTIAKEDNPKCNCDNTLIKQINHTSLDHKTKEASKADKFKSFAITIPELFELSSRLELPIFQRTYSWDENIIVHLFESIYNDFNIGPNEFTFLNTIIISNSGENILILDGQQRTVSNTLLAIAFARWAKYIDDKQTLQKIADKIFTKNNNIKKTIYTWLNTDPHYQNLNFIFSGNFSLGKKKSNFYKNYYEICEIIEKKFTNKNDKFSKFIDYFLEKVHFVVAYVGNVSDNSTKITRIFQNLNQYSKPLGILDLFRNKIYEHYKNKNKNADNYVRIYEETINLFFRKDYKTDSEEEVKNINVFVDTVLIKNEQFKILKEVDEEYNSLSSKCFQKLCKIFDNYEDENKNPLLELFKDLIDFQYCWEGNISKFKISHLDNEDKDNKEKFNFFYNKLSDLLSKNPEASEFIQQITTYSSKIASYDFVGSQIMHISKKTKRTVFIPLISLFKKRSKINFLDNKDDRDLDWKVSNFSEQLFPIEKFSILWTLYTKGQSLTESINKICENLSEGNITEEGVFKKLKQTISLDLNKTDQEWSKEIYSTLSTQFNSDFNPEEENIKSSKSRNNDLWLIWIRLIYGMNDVESPQYFSKNASRLDKLNSTYEHCIPVKLNKEIKKQYSSNELKELEQLVYNIGNGGLISGKENSKQGNSFNKEYSNFSETTVYGGGMSRKLKISIEDPQYNLKGKILEILPNPNKLLSLKNNTIQIDNEKYSNNFESIKKYIKKRGAQVLSGYVSIFFGSDNK
;
A
#
# COMPACT_ATOMS: atom_id res chain seq x y z
N MET A 1 -16.56 -14.99 -26.67
CA MET A 1 -15.18 -15.00 -27.19
C MET A 1 -14.29 -13.88 -26.62
N ASN A 2 -14.62 -13.27 -25.47
CA ASN A 2 -13.74 -12.33 -24.75
C ASN A 2 -13.55 -12.82 -23.31
N LYS A 3 -13.05 -14.05 -23.14
CA LYS A 3 -12.52 -14.49 -21.84
C LYS A 3 -11.14 -13.88 -21.71
N THR A 4 -10.91 -13.05 -20.72
CA THR A 4 -9.59 -12.41 -20.54
C THR A 4 -8.65 -13.40 -19.83
N ILE A 5 -7.32 -13.26 -19.95
CA ILE A 5 -6.38 -14.22 -19.32
C ILE A 5 -6.55 -14.25 -17.79
N LYS A 6 -7.22 -13.23 -17.22
CA LYS A 6 -7.63 -13.17 -15.82
C LYS A 6 -8.47 -14.38 -15.36
N GLU A 7 -9.36 -14.91 -16.20
CA GLU A 7 -10.16 -16.13 -15.88
C GLU A 7 -9.28 -17.39 -15.89
N TRP A 8 -8.27 -17.43 -16.74
CA TRP A 8 -7.29 -18.53 -16.79
C TRP A 8 -6.30 -18.51 -15.64
N LYS A 9 -6.10 -17.35 -15.00
CA LYS A 9 -5.15 -17.18 -13.89
C LYS A 9 -5.43 -18.18 -12.75
N GLU A 10 -6.68 -18.37 -12.39
CA GLU A 10 -7.07 -19.31 -11.31
C GLU A 10 -6.87 -20.78 -11.70
N ILE A 11 -7.10 -21.10 -12.97
CA ILE A 11 -6.88 -22.45 -13.53
C ILE A 11 -5.37 -22.74 -13.52
N LEU A 12 -4.55 -21.78 -13.93
CA LEU A 12 -3.10 -21.94 -14.06
C LEU A 12 -2.38 -21.87 -12.70
N GLU A 13 -2.89 -21.10 -11.74
CA GLU A 13 -2.46 -21.12 -10.34
C GLU A 13 -2.69 -22.51 -9.72
N LYS A 14 -3.81 -23.19 -10.03
CA LYS A 14 -4.08 -24.59 -9.62
C LYS A 14 -3.13 -25.60 -10.27
N LEU A 15 -2.53 -25.27 -11.41
CA LEU A 15 -1.50 -26.08 -12.07
C LEU A 15 -0.07 -25.79 -11.57
N ASN A 16 0.07 -25.06 -10.45
CA ASN A 16 1.35 -24.64 -9.88
C ASN A 16 2.19 -23.76 -10.84
N MET A 17 1.56 -23.17 -11.86
CA MET A 17 2.15 -22.16 -12.75
C MET A 17 2.06 -20.79 -12.08
N ILE A 18 2.83 -20.63 -11.01
CA ILE A 18 2.85 -19.41 -10.20
C ILE A 18 3.69 -18.32 -10.91
N PRO A 19 3.24 -17.05 -10.90
CA PRO A 19 4.04 -15.91 -11.34
C PRO A 19 5.45 -15.93 -10.78
N TRP A 20 6.46 -15.61 -11.60
CA TRP A 20 7.82 -15.46 -11.09
C TRP A 20 7.95 -14.18 -10.26
N GLU A 21 8.38 -14.30 -9.01
CA GLU A 21 8.81 -13.17 -8.19
C GLU A 21 10.22 -12.72 -8.61
N ILE A 22 10.30 -11.60 -9.31
CA ILE A 22 11.55 -11.00 -9.76
C ILE A 22 11.80 -9.68 -9.03
N GLY A 23 13.05 -9.40 -8.66
CA GLY A 23 13.42 -8.25 -7.85
C GLY A 23 13.58 -6.94 -8.64
N THR A 24 13.60 -7.01 -9.98
CA THR A 24 13.84 -5.87 -10.89
C THR A 24 13.20 -6.15 -12.26
N ASN A 25 13.05 -5.11 -13.09
CA ASN A 25 12.49 -5.25 -14.43
C ASN A 25 13.38 -6.16 -15.30
N THR A 26 12.75 -7.10 -16.00
CA THR A 26 13.38 -8.04 -16.94
C THR A 26 14.09 -7.34 -18.09
N PHE A 27 13.54 -6.23 -18.59
CA PHE A 27 14.22 -5.41 -19.59
C PHE A 27 15.52 -4.81 -19.05
N THR A 28 15.55 -4.38 -17.78
CA THR A 28 16.78 -3.89 -17.13
C THR A 28 17.85 -4.98 -17.04
N TYR A 29 17.47 -6.26 -16.91
CA TYR A 29 18.45 -7.35 -17.00
C TYR A 29 19.04 -7.47 -18.41
N LEU A 30 18.25 -7.30 -19.47
CA LEU A 30 18.74 -7.30 -20.85
C LEU A 30 19.62 -6.07 -21.14
N GLU A 31 19.20 -4.88 -20.72
CA GLU A 31 19.94 -3.62 -20.88
C GLU A 31 21.29 -3.64 -20.18
N ASN A 32 21.33 -4.15 -18.96
CA ASN A 32 22.57 -4.22 -18.19
C ASN A 32 23.42 -5.45 -18.53
N SER A 33 22.90 -6.43 -19.29
CA SER A 33 23.67 -7.57 -19.78
C SER A 33 23.84 -7.56 -21.29
N LEU A 34 22.97 -8.27 -22.01
CA LEU A 34 23.05 -8.50 -23.46
C LEU A 34 23.47 -7.25 -24.22
N PHE A 35 22.80 -6.12 -23.99
CA PHE A 35 23.05 -4.89 -24.77
C PHE A 35 24.39 -4.23 -24.47
N LYS A 36 25.07 -4.58 -23.36
CA LYS A 36 26.40 -4.06 -23.01
C LYS A 36 27.52 -4.80 -23.71
N TRP A 37 27.47 -6.13 -23.71
CA TRP A 37 28.54 -6.95 -24.28
C TRP A 37 28.29 -7.36 -25.73
N PHE A 38 27.12 -7.07 -26.30
CA PHE A 38 26.72 -7.48 -27.65
C PHE A 38 27.78 -7.18 -28.73
N HIS A 39 28.32 -5.96 -28.72
CA HIS A 39 29.31 -5.50 -29.71
C HIS A 39 30.75 -5.80 -29.30
N LEU A 40 30.98 -6.31 -28.09
CA LEU A 40 32.31 -6.57 -27.53
C LEU A 40 32.81 -8.00 -27.80
N ILE A 41 31.91 -8.90 -28.20
CA ILE A 41 32.23 -10.31 -28.43
C ILE A 41 32.27 -10.66 -29.93
N ASP A 42 33.15 -11.58 -30.30
CA ASP A 42 33.15 -12.17 -31.64
C ASP A 42 32.11 -13.27 -31.76
N TRP A 43 31.03 -13.00 -32.50
CA TRP A 43 29.92 -13.92 -32.73
C TRP A 43 30.28 -15.16 -33.57
N ASN A 44 31.46 -15.21 -34.21
CA ASN A 44 31.94 -16.41 -34.90
C ASN A 44 32.59 -17.42 -33.95
N SER A 45 32.80 -17.05 -32.69
CA SER A 45 33.47 -17.85 -31.66
C SER A 45 32.49 -18.41 -30.64
N ASN A 46 32.82 -19.56 -30.02
CA ASN A 46 32.10 -20.05 -28.83
C ASN A 46 32.47 -19.18 -27.62
N TRP A 47 31.49 -18.71 -26.85
CA TRP A 47 31.70 -17.94 -25.63
C TRP A 47 31.05 -18.65 -24.44
N ASN A 48 31.89 -19.01 -23.48
CA ASN A 48 31.47 -19.60 -22.20
C ASN A 48 31.43 -18.52 -21.14
N ILE A 49 30.50 -18.67 -20.20
CA ILE A 49 30.18 -17.75 -19.13
C ILE A 49 30.21 -18.54 -17.82
N TYR A 50 30.84 -18.00 -16.79
CA TYR A 50 30.88 -18.65 -15.49
C TYR A 50 30.58 -17.69 -14.34
N LEU A 51 30.07 -18.25 -13.25
CA LEU A 51 29.72 -17.52 -12.04
C LEU A 51 30.89 -17.52 -11.04
N LYS A 52 31.56 -16.37 -10.86
CA LYS A 52 32.66 -16.19 -9.90
C LYS A 52 32.12 -15.72 -8.57
N LYS A 53 32.34 -16.50 -7.51
CA LYS A 53 32.02 -16.11 -6.13
C LYS A 53 33.17 -15.34 -5.50
N LYS A 54 32.86 -14.25 -4.79
CA LYS A 54 33.85 -13.52 -3.98
C LYS A 54 34.26 -14.35 -2.78
N MET A 55 35.56 -14.45 -2.53
CA MET A 55 36.09 -15.20 -1.40
C MET A 55 35.48 -14.66 -0.09
N TRP A 56 34.92 -15.54 0.75
CA TRP A 56 34.31 -15.24 2.06
C TRP A 56 32.97 -14.47 2.09
N PHE A 57 32.42 -14.04 0.95
CA PHE A 57 31.13 -13.32 0.89
C PHE A 57 30.13 -14.01 -0.06
N ASN A 58 28.83 -13.82 0.16
CA ASN A 58 27.78 -14.35 -0.73
C ASN A 58 27.50 -13.39 -1.92
N GLU A 59 28.58 -12.83 -2.49
CA GLU A 59 28.55 -11.92 -3.64
C GLU A 59 29.18 -12.61 -4.86
N TYR A 60 28.62 -12.35 -6.04
CA TYR A 60 28.93 -13.04 -7.29
C TYR A 60 29.17 -12.05 -8.43
N LYS A 61 29.93 -12.50 -9.42
CA LYS A 61 30.20 -11.79 -10.68
C LYS A 61 30.10 -12.80 -11.82
N ILE A 62 29.42 -12.44 -12.89
CA ILE A 62 29.31 -13.24 -14.11
C ILE A 62 30.42 -12.77 -15.06
N LEU A 63 31.22 -13.70 -15.59
CA LEU A 63 32.38 -13.42 -16.42
C LEU A 63 32.41 -14.31 -17.66
N PHE A 64 32.99 -13.82 -18.75
CA PHE A 64 33.33 -14.64 -19.90
C PHE A 64 34.65 -15.38 -19.64
N GLU A 65 34.71 -16.68 -19.94
CA GLU A 65 35.94 -17.48 -19.76
C GLU A 65 37.09 -17.03 -20.68
N LYS A 66 36.76 -16.50 -21.87
CA LYS A 66 37.75 -16.06 -22.86
C LYS A 66 38.35 -14.68 -22.59
N ASP A 67 37.57 -13.79 -21.96
CA ASP A 67 38.01 -12.43 -21.62
C ASP A 67 37.22 -11.90 -20.42
N GLU A 68 37.83 -11.94 -19.24
CA GLU A 68 37.20 -11.45 -18.00
C GLU A 68 37.04 -9.92 -17.96
N ASN A 69 37.66 -9.17 -18.89
CA ASN A 69 37.54 -7.71 -18.94
C ASN A 69 36.22 -7.25 -19.57
N ILE A 70 35.56 -8.12 -20.35
CA ILE A 70 34.25 -7.82 -20.92
C ILE A 70 33.21 -7.85 -19.80
N ILE A 71 32.57 -6.70 -19.56
CA ILE A 71 31.54 -6.56 -18.53
C ILE A 71 30.29 -7.32 -18.99
N PHE A 72 30.03 -8.47 -18.36
CA PHE A 72 28.82 -9.26 -18.64
C PHE A 72 27.54 -8.62 -18.10
N TYR A 73 27.61 -8.04 -16.90
CA TYR A 73 26.46 -7.38 -16.26
C TYR A 73 26.92 -6.09 -15.57
N GLU A 74 26.40 -4.95 -16.02
CA GLU A 74 26.67 -3.64 -15.45
C GLU A 74 25.85 -3.43 -14.18
N ALA A 75 26.54 -3.33 -13.04
CA ALA A 75 25.95 -3.12 -11.73
C ALA A 75 26.70 -2.02 -10.97
N ASN A 76 26.02 -1.38 -10.00
CA ASN A 76 26.60 -0.33 -9.15
C ASN A 76 27.79 -0.80 -8.28
N LYS A 77 27.98 -2.11 -8.15
CA LYS A 77 29.05 -2.76 -7.38
C LYS A 77 29.73 -3.80 -8.27
N GLU A 78 31.01 -4.03 -8.02
CA GLU A 78 31.80 -5.01 -8.78
C GLU A 78 31.30 -6.45 -8.62
N TYR A 79 30.79 -6.79 -7.43
CA TYR A 79 30.11 -8.05 -7.13
C TYR A 79 28.68 -7.76 -6.67
N TYR A 80 27.74 -8.62 -7.03
CA TYR A 80 26.31 -8.47 -6.75
C TYR A 80 25.74 -9.71 -6.04
N SER A 81 24.53 -9.58 -5.49
CA SER A 81 23.91 -10.67 -4.75
C SER A 81 23.70 -11.91 -5.62
N PHE A 82 23.71 -13.10 -5.01
CA PHE A 82 23.38 -14.35 -5.71
C PHE A 82 22.03 -14.27 -6.44
N SER A 83 21.02 -13.66 -5.79
CA SER A 83 19.69 -13.48 -6.36
C SER A 83 19.72 -12.66 -7.65
N THR A 84 20.47 -11.55 -7.66
CA THR A 84 20.64 -10.71 -8.85
C THR A 84 21.31 -11.46 -9.99
N ALA A 85 22.40 -12.18 -9.70
CA ALA A 85 23.12 -12.96 -10.70
C ALA A 85 22.22 -14.05 -11.30
N ARG A 86 21.51 -14.77 -10.43
CA ARG A 86 20.59 -15.84 -10.82
C ARG A 86 19.43 -15.32 -11.67
N GLN A 87 18.76 -14.25 -11.26
CA GLN A 87 17.63 -13.67 -12.01
C GLN A 87 18.07 -13.12 -13.38
N CYS A 88 19.28 -12.57 -13.49
CA CYS A 88 19.86 -12.16 -14.78
C CYS A 88 20.04 -13.38 -15.70
N LEU A 89 20.68 -14.45 -15.21
CA LEU A 89 20.89 -15.67 -15.98
C LEU A 89 19.57 -16.36 -16.35
N ASP A 90 18.62 -16.45 -15.42
CA ASP A 90 17.29 -17.02 -15.65
C ASP A 90 16.52 -16.25 -16.74
N THR A 91 16.68 -14.92 -16.81
CA THR A 91 16.10 -14.10 -17.88
C THR A 91 16.70 -14.44 -19.24
N LEU A 92 18.04 -14.55 -19.32
CA LEU A 92 18.72 -14.91 -20.58
C LEU A 92 18.44 -16.36 -21.01
N LEU A 93 18.30 -17.28 -20.06
CA LEU A 93 17.89 -18.67 -20.28
C LEU A 93 16.46 -18.77 -20.81
N ALA A 94 15.54 -17.96 -20.28
CA ALA A 94 14.14 -17.95 -20.73
C ALA A 94 13.99 -17.55 -22.20
N PHE A 95 14.89 -16.68 -22.70
CA PHE A 95 14.98 -16.31 -24.10
C PHE A 95 15.91 -17.20 -24.92
N GLU A 96 16.51 -18.25 -24.35
CA GLU A 96 17.51 -19.09 -25.04
C GLU A 96 18.64 -18.25 -25.68
N ILE A 97 19.05 -17.18 -25.01
CA ILE A 97 20.25 -16.40 -25.36
C ILE A 97 21.49 -17.15 -24.89
N ILE A 98 21.38 -17.76 -23.71
CA ILE A 98 22.37 -18.64 -23.12
C ILE A 98 21.74 -20.02 -22.84
N GLU A 99 22.58 -21.02 -22.67
CA GLU A 99 22.20 -22.35 -22.21
C GLU A 99 23.14 -22.82 -21.09
N LYS A 100 22.63 -23.69 -20.23
CA LYS A 100 23.34 -24.18 -19.04
C LYS A 100 24.21 -25.38 -19.41
N ILE A 101 25.50 -25.35 -19.06
CA ILE A 101 26.42 -26.48 -19.22
C ILE A 101 26.50 -27.26 -17.89
N ASP A 102 26.73 -26.56 -16.78
CA ASP A 102 26.76 -27.12 -15.42
C ASP A 102 26.13 -26.13 -14.41
N GLU A 103 26.18 -26.40 -13.10
CA GLU A 103 25.57 -25.53 -12.09
C GLU A 103 26.08 -24.09 -12.06
N SER A 104 27.30 -23.85 -12.54
CA SER A 104 28.03 -22.57 -12.48
C SER A 104 28.50 -22.04 -13.84
N LYS A 105 28.34 -22.84 -14.91
CA LYS A 105 28.78 -22.53 -16.27
C LYS A 105 27.65 -22.55 -17.28
N PHE A 106 27.72 -21.60 -18.20
CA PHE A 106 26.77 -21.34 -19.27
C PHE A 106 27.52 -21.09 -20.57
N GLN A 107 26.85 -21.22 -21.70
CA GLN A 107 27.38 -20.76 -22.99
C GLN A 107 26.33 -20.00 -23.77
N ILE A 108 26.77 -19.16 -24.71
CA ILE A 108 25.85 -18.52 -25.65
C ILE A 108 25.19 -19.59 -26.52
N HIS A 109 23.87 -19.62 -26.52
CA HIS A 109 23.08 -20.61 -27.24
C HIS A 109 23.34 -20.53 -28.76
N ASN A 110 23.58 -21.67 -29.42
CA ASN A 110 23.96 -21.70 -30.83
C ASN A 110 22.91 -21.04 -31.74
N THR A 111 21.63 -21.34 -31.55
CA THR A 111 20.51 -20.71 -32.29
C THR A 111 20.52 -19.18 -32.24
N PHE A 112 20.79 -18.59 -31.06
CA PHE A 112 20.86 -17.13 -30.93
C PHE A 112 22.10 -16.58 -31.64
N ARG A 113 23.24 -17.27 -31.50
CA ARG A 113 24.48 -16.90 -32.17
C ARG A 113 24.38 -16.90 -33.69
N GLU A 114 23.85 -17.97 -34.28
CA GLU A 114 23.59 -18.08 -35.71
C GLU A 114 22.64 -16.97 -36.20
N PHE A 115 21.62 -16.66 -35.39
CA PHE A 115 20.71 -15.56 -35.70
C PHE A 115 21.43 -14.21 -35.74
N VAL A 116 22.27 -13.92 -34.74
CA VAL A 116 23.06 -12.68 -34.71
C VAL A 116 24.03 -12.61 -35.88
N VAL A 117 24.71 -13.73 -36.21
CA VAL A 117 25.67 -13.79 -37.32
C VAL A 117 25.02 -13.43 -38.66
N ASN A 118 23.75 -13.81 -38.85
CA ASN A 118 22.97 -13.52 -40.05
C ASN A 118 22.37 -12.10 -40.06
N ASN A 119 22.46 -11.34 -38.96
CA ASN A 119 21.85 -10.02 -38.80
C ASN A 119 22.82 -8.93 -38.31
N LYS A 120 24.14 -9.12 -38.46
CA LYS A 120 25.23 -8.31 -37.87
C LYS A 120 25.18 -6.80 -38.13
N ASN A 121 24.39 -6.33 -39.10
CA ASN A 121 24.33 -4.91 -39.49
C ASN A 121 23.37 -4.05 -38.63
N ASN A 122 22.74 -4.63 -37.60
CA ASN A 122 21.80 -3.93 -36.72
C ASN A 122 22.37 -3.78 -35.30
N ASP A 123 21.82 -2.84 -34.52
CA ASP A 123 22.13 -2.71 -33.09
C ASP A 123 21.57 -3.89 -32.28
N ALA A 124 22.13 -4.10 -31.08
CA ALA A 124 21.80 -5.22 -30.20
C ALA A 124 20.30 -5.34 -29.89
N GLU A 125 19.65 -4.20 -29.67
CA GLU A 125 18.24 -4.12 -29.34
C GLU A 125 17.36 -4.55 -30.52
N LYS A 126 17.62 -4.03 -31.74
CA LYS A 126 16.91 -4.46 -32.95
C LYS A 126 17.09 -5.93 -33.25
N ILE A 127 18.30 -6.48 -33.08
CA ILE A 127 18.56 -7.90 -33.30
C ILE A 127 17.79 -8.75 -32.29
N PHE A 128 17.81 -8.35 -31.01
CA PHE A 128 17.00 -9.03 -29.99
C PHE A 128 15.51 -8.96 -30.32
N ILE A 129 14.99 -7.81 -30.74
CA ILE A 129 13.61 -7.66 -31.18
C ILE A 129 13.30 -8.60 -32.33
N PHE A 130 14.13 -8.65 -33.39
CA PHE A 130 13.92 -9.56 -34.52
C PHE A 130 13.99 -11.03 -34.12
N PHE A 131 14.90 -11.38 -33.22
CA PHE A 131 15.01 -12.73 -32.67
C PHE A 131 13.74 -13.10 -31.91
N LEU A 132 13.27 -12.21 -31.03
CA LEU A 132 12.02 -12.35 -30.30
C LEU A 132 10.84 -12.49 -31.26
N LYS A 133 10.76 -11.67 -32.33
CA LYS A 133 9.69 -11.78 -33.35
C LYS A 133 9.61 -13.19 -33.94
N ARG A 134 10.77 -13.77 -34.24
CA ARG A 134 10.86 -15.09 -34.87
C ARG A 134 10.62 -16.24 -33.90
N LYS A 135 10.96 -16.07 -32.62
CA LYS A 135 10.93 -17.12 -31.60
C LYS A 135 9.75 -17.03 -30.62
N LEU A 136 8.96 -15.95 -30.66
CA LEU A 136 7.85 -15.74 -29.71
C LEU A 136 6.89 -16.93 -29.66
N ASN A 137 6.36 -17.37 -30.81
CA ASN A 137 5.47 -18.53 -30.88
C ASN A 137 6.13 -19.81 -30.39
N TYR A 138 7.42 -19.99 -30.69
CA TYR A 138 8.20 -21.13 -30.21
C TYR A 138 8.30 -21.13 -28.68
N PHE A 139 8.62 -19.99 -28.07
CA PHE A 139 8.73 -19.88 -26.62
C PHE A 139 7.39 -20.06 -25.91
N LEU A 140 6.33 -19.47 -26.44
CA LEU A 140 4.99 -19.63 -25.90
C LEU A 140 4.50 -21.08 -26.04
N ASN A 141 4.78 -21.74 -27.16
CA ASN A 141 4.46 -23.16 -27.29
C ASN A 141 5.23 -23.99 -26.26
N LYS A 142 6.56 -23.88 -26.27
CA LYS A 142 7.46 -24.68 -25.42
C LYS A 142 7.24 -24.47 -23.92
N TYR A 143 7.04 -23.23 -23.49
CA TYR A 143 7.02 -22.90 -22.06
C TYR A 143 5.62 -22.75 -21.49
N ILE A 144 4.57 -22.65 -22.33
CA ILE A 144 3.18 -22.48 -21.88
C ILE A 144 2.28 -23.61 -22.42
N LEU A 145 2.20 -23.81 -23.74
CA LEU A 145 1.27 -24.81 -24.29
C LEU A 145 1.70 -26.26 -24.07
N ASP A 146 2.97 -26.61 -24.32
CA ASP A 146 3.45 -27.99 -24.16
C ASP A 146 3.33 -28.46 -22.69
N PRO A 147 3.65 -27.65 -21.66
CA PRO A 147 3.40 -28.02 -20.26
C PRO A 147 1.91 -28.24 -19.95
N LEU A 148 1.01 -27.46 -20.57
CA LEU A 148 -0.43 -27.61 -20.39
C LEU A 148 -0.97 -28.88 -21.06
N GLU A 149 -0.49 -29.20 -22.25
CA GLU A 149 -0.83 -30.44 -22.95
C GLU A 149 -0.33 -31.68 -22.21
N ASN A 150 0.88 -31.64 -21.66
CA ASN A 150 1.46 -32.75 -20.89
C ASN A 150 0.73 -33.00 -19.55
N TYR A 151 0.26 -31.96 -18.88
CA TYR A 151 -0.54 -32.11 -17.65
C TYR A 151 -1.85 -32.89 -17.89
N LYS A 152 -2.48 -32.70 -19.06
CA LYS A 152 -3.74 -33.34 -19.46
C LYS A 152 -3.64 -34.87 -19.48
N TYR A 153 -2.50 -35.42 -19.89
CA TYR A 153 -2.35 -36.87 -20.08
C TYR A 153 -1.96 -37.61 -18.80
N ASN A 154 -1.22 -36.98 -17.89
CA ASN A 154 -0.62 -37.69 -16.74
C ASN A 154 -1.25 -37.36 -15.38
N HIS A 155 -2.18 -36.39 -15.29
CA HIS A 155 -2.86 -35.95 -14.06
C HIS A 155 -1.96 -35.75 -12.82
N SER A 156 -0.66 -35.61 -13.05
CA SER A 156 0.38 -35.44 -12.06
C SER A 156 1.58 -34.81 -12.76
N PHE A 157 2.20 -33.85 -12.11
CA PHE A 157 3.60 -33.57 -12.39
C PHE A 157 4.39 -34.67 -11.67
N ASN A 158 5.09 -35.53 -12.42
CA ASN A 158 6.04 -36.45 -11.80
C ASN A 158 7.02 -35.60 -10.97
N GLN A 159 7.15 -35.91 -9.68
CA GLN A 159 8.05 -35.17 -8.77
C GLN A 159 9.53 -35.24 -9.20
N ASN A 160 9.87 -36.13 -10.14
CA ASN A 160 11.21 -36.33 -10.69
C ASN A 160 11.49 -35.59 -12.00
N ASP A 161 10.51 -34.90 -12.58
CA ASP A 161 10.80 -34.01 -13.70
C ASP A 161 11.29 -32.68 -13.13
N ASN A 162 12.56 -32.34 -13.38
CA ASN A 162 13.29 -31.16 -12.90
C ASN A 162 12.69 -29.78 -13.32
N TYR A 163 11.42 -29.71 -13.66
CA TYR A 163 10.71 -28.51 -14.08
C TYR A 163 10.11 -27.73 -12.91
N LYS A 164 11.00 -27.19 -12.07
CA LYS A 164 10.88 -25.79 -11.63
C LYS A 164 11.33 -24.88 -12.78
N ASN A 165 10.67 -24.97 -13.95
CA ASN A 165 11.16 -24.29 -15.13
C ASN A 165 10.92 -22.78 -14.99
N GLN A 166 11.97 -22.09 -14.56
CA GLN A 166 11.95 -20.66 -14.31
C GLN A 166 11.52 -19.89 -15.57
N SER A 167 11.82 -20.45 -16.75
CA SER A 167 11.36 -20.00 -18.06
C SER A 167 9.84 -20.09 -18.24
N THR A 168 9.16 -21.12 -17.73
CA THR A 168 7.68 -21.20 -17.77
C THR A 168 7.04 -20.11 -16.93
N LYS A 169 7.57 -19.87 -15.72
CA LYS A 169 7.10 -18.77 -14.87
C LYS A 169 7.38 -17.40 -15.49
N PHE A 170 8.51 -17.27 -16.17
CA PHE A 170 8.88 -16.08 -16.92
C PHE A 170 7.89 -15.78 -18.05
N TRP A 171 7.65 -16.76 -18.94
CA TRP A 171 6.76 -16.58 -20.10
C TRP A 171 5.30 -16.42 -19.69
N TRP A 172 4.91 -16.97 -18.54
CA TRP A 172 3.61 -16.71 -17.94
C TRP A 172 3.45 -15.24 -17.52
N ASN A 173 4.47 -14.66 -16.88
CA ASN A 173 4.47 -13.25 -16.55
C ASN A 173 4.46 -12.35 -17.79
N VAL A 174 5.14 -12.73 -18.87
CA VAL A 174 5.13 -12.01 -20.16
C VAL A 174 3.71 -12.01 -20.76
N LEU A 175 3.02 -13.16 -20.77
CA LEU A 175 1.63 -13.25 -21.23
C LEU A 175 0.68 -12.39 -20.39
N LEU A 176 0.81 -12.42 -19.06
CA LEU A 176 0.00 -11.58 -18.18
C LEU A 176 0.27 -10.09 -18.40
N ALA A 177 1.51 -9.71 -18.69
CA ALA A 177 1.85 -8.33 -19.00
C ALA A 177 1.22 -7.90 -20.34
N TYR A 178 1.29 -8.74 -21.39
CA TYR A 178 0.66 -8.46 -22.67
C TYR A 178 -0.87 -8.39 -22.57
N ASP A 179 -1.53 -9.30 -21.87
CA ASP A 179 -3.00 -9.29 -21.68
C ASP A 179 -3.48 -7.97 -21.08
N LYS A 180 -2.76 -7.50 -20.05
CA LYS A 180 -3.03 -6.23 -19.41
C LYS A 180 -2.86 -5.06 -20.37
N ILE A 181 -1.86 -5.09 -21.25
CA ILE A 181 -1.66 -4.05 -22.27
C ILE A 181 -2.79 -4.11 -23.33
N ALA A 182 -3.20 -5.31 -23.75
CA ALA A 182 -4.25 -5.54 -24.74
C ALA A 182 -5.67 -5.16 -24.27
N GLU A 183 -6.05 -5.52 -23.03
CA GLU A 183 -7.32 -5.10 -22.39
C GLU A 183 -7.44 -3.58 -22.27
N HIS A 184 -6.31 -2.87 -22.11
CA HIS A 184 -6.28 -1.46 -21.73
C HIS A 184 -6.03 -0.50 -22.92
N SER A 185 -6.38 -0.93 -24.14
CA SER A 185 -6.41 -0.07 -25.36
C SER A 185 -7.25 1.23 -25.22
N LYS A 186 -7.98 1.40 -24.10
CA LYS A 186 -8.49 2.69 -23.60
C LYS A 186 -8.43 2.75 -22.05
N LEU A 187 -7.32 3.21 -21.45
CA LEU A 187 -7.20 3.99 -20.19
C LEU A 187 -5.88 3.75 -19.43
N THR A 188 -5.53 4.75 -18.63
CA THR A 188 -4.24 5.10 -18.00
C THR A 188 -3.72 4.12 -16.93
N SER A 189 -2.39 3.97 -16.88
CA SER A 189 -1.58 2.92 -16.25
C SER A 189 -1.49 2.92 -14.71
N ASN A 190 -2.59 3.20 -14.01
CA ASN A 190 -2.55 3.52 -12.57
C ASN A 190 -3.13 2.51 -11.57
N ASN A 191 -3.65 1.37 -12.01
CA ASN A 191 -4.34 0.42 -11.11
C ASN A 191 -3.91 -1.06 -11.23
N ILE A 192 -2.69 -1.35 -11.69
CA ILE A 192 -2.27 -2.75 -11.89
C ILE A 192 -0.91 -3.04 -11.23
N PHE A 193 -0.90 -3.37 -9.94
CA PHE A 193 0.29 -3.87 -9.22
C PHE A 193 -0.10 -5.18 -8.51
N SER A 194 0.63 -6.29 -8.62
CA SER A 194 2.02 -6.42 -8.16
C SER A 194 2.95 -7.31 -9.02
N SER A 195 2.45 -8.09 -9.98
CA SER A 195 3.28 -9.02 -10.78
C SER A 195 3.74 -8.48 -12.15
N SER A 196 3.05 -7.50 -12.75
CA SER A 196 3.32 -7.05 -14.13
C SER A 196 4.30 -5.89 -14.27
N LYS A 197 4.62 -5.16 -13.19
CA LYS A 197 5.53 -3.99 -13.26
C LYS A 197 6.93 -4.36 -13.78
N TYR A 198 7.39 -5.57 -13.49
CA TYR A 198 8.72 -6.04 -13.85
C TYR A 198 8.84 -6.57 -15.29
N PHE A 199 7.75 -6.62 -16.04
CA PHE A 199 7.70 -7.12 -17.41
C PHE A 199 7.16 -6.06 -18.38
N TYR A 200 6.94 -4.83 -17.89
CA TYR A 200 6.28 -3.75 -18.62
C TYR A 200 7.03 -3.36 -19.91
N GLY A 201 8.35 -3.13 -19.84
CA GLY A 201 9.15 -2.78 -21.02
C GLY A 201 9.21 -3.87 -22.09
N LEU A 202 9.22 -5.15 -21.68
CA LEU A 202 9.11 -6.27 -22.61
C LEU A 202 7.70 -6.38 -23.22
N GLY A 203 6.66 -6.11 -22.43
CA GLY A 203 5.27 -6.06 -22.91
C GLY A 203 5.04 -4.94 -23.92
N GLU A 204 5.60 -3.75 -23.69
CA GLU A 204 5.58 -2.63 -24.64
C GLU A 204 6.29 -3.00 -25.94
N ILE A 205 7.50 -3.56 -25.88
CA ILE A 205 8.22 -4.02 -27.08
C ILE A 205 7.39 -5.01 -27.90
N ILE A 206 6.72 -5.95 -27.24
CA ILE A 206 5.86 -6.94 -27.91
C ILE A 206 4.63 -6.25 -28.54
N PHE A 207 4.01 -5.29 -27.83
CA PHE A 207 2.81 -4.59 -28.28
C PHE A 207 3.09 -3.56 -29.39
N GLU A 208 4.05 -2.66 -29.20
CA GLU A 208 4.44 -1.59 -30.14
C GLU A 208 4.91 -2.12 -31.48
N ASN A 209 5.62 -3.26 -31.46
CA ASN A 209 6.09 -3.90 -32.69
C ASN A 209 4.99 -4.64 -33.46
N LYS A 210 3.73 -4.54 -33.02
CA LYS A 210 2.56 -5.27 -33.54
C LYS A 210 2.90 -6.73 -33.79
N LEU A 211 3.65 -7.34 -32.86
CA LEU A 211 3.86 -8.78 -32.92
C LEU A 211 2.49 -9.40 -32.83
N ASP A 212 2.09 -10.11 -33.89
CA ASP A 212 0.71 -10.55 -34.10
C ASP A 212 0.38 -11.73 -33.19
N LEU A 213 0.40 -11.45 -31.90
CA LEU A 213 -0.10 -12.32 -30.86
C LEU A 213 -1.60 -12.53 -31.03
N LYS A 214 -2.29 -11.80 -31.90
CA LYS A 214 -3.71 -12.06 -32.18
C LYS A 214 -3.91 -13.45 -32.75
N GLU A 215 -3.00 -13.94 -33.59
CA GLU A 215 -3.06 -15.30 -34.14
C GLU A 215 -2.71 -16.34 -33.06
N PHE A 216 -1.69 -16.09 -32.24
CA PHE A 216 -1.40 -16.92 -31.07
C PHE A 216 -2.56 -16.92 -30.06
N TYR A 217 -3.17 -15.78 -29.75
CA TYR A 217 -4.29 -15.63 -28.84
C TYR A 217 -5.54 -16.29 -29.40
N SER A 218 -5.86 -16.08 -30.68
CA SER A 218 -6.97 -16.76 -31.32
C SER A 218 -6.75 -18.26 -31.33
N HIS A 219 -5.54 -18.75 -31.60
CA HIS A 219 -5.23 -20.17 -31.60
C HIS A 219 -5.10 -20.76 -30.18
N PHE A 220 -4.52 -20.04 -29.22
CA PHE A 220 -4.43 -20.39 -27.80
C PHE A 220 -5.82 -20.41 -27.20
N PHE A 221 -6.61 -19.36 -27.32
CA PHE A 221 -7.98 -19.38 -26.84
C PHE A 221 -8.82 -20.38 -27.64
N GLU A 222 -8.75 -20.53 -28.97
CA GLU A 222 -9.53 -21.57 -29.64
C GLU A 222 -9.10 -22.99 -29.24
N LYS A 223 -7.81 -23.28 -29.14
CA LYS A 223 -7.30 -24.62 -28.82
C LYS A 223 -7.51 -24.91 -27.33
N THR A 224 -7.06 -24.04 -26.43
CA THR A 224 -7.23 -24.18 -24.99
C THR A 224 -8.70 -24.07 -24.59
N THR A 225 -9.51 -23.21 -25.23
CA THR A 225 -10.97 -23.15 -25.00
C THR A 225 -11.70 -24.31 -25.65
N ARG A 226 -11.41 -24.81 -26.86
CA ARG A 226 -12.04 -26.06 -27.37
C ARG A 226 -11.69 -27.27 -26.52
N GLU A 227 -10.45 -27.36 -26.06
CA GLU A 227 -9.93 -28.47 -25.26
C GLU A 227 -10.41 -28.39 -23.80
N PHE A 228 -10.51 -27.19 -23.21
CA PHE A 228 -11.22 -27.00 -21.94
C PHE A 228 -12.72 -27.15 -22.10
N GLN A 229 -13.34 -26.66 -23.18
CA GLN A 229 -14.77 -26.74 -23.41
C GLN A 229 -15.24 -28.19 -23.58
N LYS A 230 -14.42 -29.07 -24.17
CA LYS A 230 -14.68 -30.51 -24.17
C LYS A 230 -14.75 -31.14 -22.76
N ASN A 231 -14.16 -30.51 -21.75
CA ASN A 231 -14.14 -30.99 -20.36
C ASN A 231 -14.83 -30.06 -19.32
N ASN A 232 -15.18 -28.81 -19.64
CA ASN A 232 -15.60 -27.77 -18.69
C ASN A 232 -16.73 -26.83 -19.18
N ILE A 233 -17.46 -27.16 -20.27
CA ILE A 233 -18.60 -26.35 -20.77
C ILE A 233 -19.73 -26.10 -19.74
N ILE A 234 -19.71 -26.70 -18.54
CA ILE A 234 -20.83 -26.55 -17.60
C ILE A 234 -20.70 -25.34 -16.64
N LEU A 235 -19.53 -24.70 -16.48
CA LEU A 235 -19.30 -23.95 -15.22
C LEU A 235 -19.15 -22.43 -15.22
N GLU A 236 -18.99 -21.70 -16.33
CA GLU A 236 -18.62 -20.27 -16.20
C GLU A 236 -19.43 -19.23 -16.99
N GLU A 237 -20.17 -19.58 -18.05
CA GLU A 237 -20.96 -18.56 -18.79
C GLU A 237 -22.37 -18.29 -18.21
N LYS A 238 -22.68 -18.79 -17.00
CA LYS A 238 -23.98 -18.56 -16.33
C LYS A 238 -23.95 -17.65 -15.09
N ASN A 239 -22.77 -17.24 -14.58
CA ASN A 239 -22.66 -16.82 -13.18
C ASN A 239 -22.48 -15.31 -12.89
N LEU A 240 -22.55 -14.40 -13.85
CA LEU A 240 -22.44 -12.95 -13.55
C LEU A 240 -23.70 -12.11 -13.75
N GLU A 241 -24.72 -12.63 -14.45
CA GLU A 241 -26.05 -11.97 -14.53
C GLU A 241 -27.14 -12.67 -13.70
N ASN A 242 -26.82 -13.77 -13.02
CA ASN A 242 -27.77 -14.53 -12.20
C ASN A 242 -27.13 -15.00 -10.88
N ILE A 243 -26.79 -14.08 -9.97
CA ILE A 243 -26.85 -14.43 -8.54
C ILE A 243 -28.34 -14.48 -8.18
N LYS A 244 -28.91 -15.67 -8.37
CA LYS A 244 -30.34 -16.01 -8.36
C LYS A 244 -31.00 -15.73 -7.01
N ASP A 245 -32.32 -15.50 -7.06
CA ASP A 245 -33.26 -15.14 -5.98
C ASP A 245 -33.10 -15.84 -4.61
N TRP A 246 -32.39 -16.97 -4.53
CA TRP A 246 -32.29 -17.77 -3.31
C TRP A 246 -31.31 -17.25 -2.27
N THR A 247 -30.24 -16.56 -2.68
CA THR A 247 -29.21 -16.06 -1.76
C THR A 247 -29.76 -14.99 -0.81
N ALA A 248 -30.84 -14.32 -1.22
CA ALA A 248 -31.53 -13.25 -0.50
C ALA A 248 -32.78 -13.70 0.26
N LEU A 249 -33.11 -15.01 0.27
CA LEU A 249 -34.29 -15.51 0.95
C LEU A 249 -34.26 -15.16 2.44
N ASP A 250 -35.31 -14.51 2.91
CA ASP A 250 -35.46 -14.19 4.33
C ASP A 250 -35.66 -15.49 5.11
N ILE A 251 -34.67 -15.81 5.95
CA ILE A 251 -34.66 -16.99 6.82
C ILE A 251 -35.80 -16.93 7.86
N SER A 252 -36.22 -15.74 8.28
CA SER A 252 -37.31 -15.58 9.26
C SER A 252 -38.69 -15.94 8.66
N SER A 253 -38.92 -15.67 7.38
CA SER A 253 -40.11 -16.14 6.65
C SER A 253 -40.18 -17.67 6.59
N ILE A 254 -39.04 -18.37 6.48
CA ILE A 254 -38.95 -19.84 6.37
C ILE A 254 -39.55 -20.52 7.60
N PHE A 255 -39.25 -20.00 8.79
CA PHE A 255 -39.72 -20.56 10.05
C PHE A 255 -41.19 -20.27 10.34
N SER A 256 -41.73 -19.17 9.79
CA SER A 256 -43.15 -18.84 9.93
C SER A 256 -44.07 -19.78 9.12
N THR A 257 -43.55 -20.39 8.04
CA THR A 257 -44.26 -21.34 7.18
C THR A 257 -44.26 -22.75 7.78
N ILE A 258 -43.13 -23.18 8.34
CA ILE A 258 -42.98 -24.49 9.01
C ILE A 258 -43.91 -24.61 10.24
N ALA A 259 -44.02 -23.55 11.04
CA ALA A 259 -44.89 -23.53 12.22
C ALA A 259 -46.40 -23.59 11.89
N LYS A 260 -46.80 -23.40 10.63
CA LYS A 260 -48.20 -23.44 10.17
C LYS A 260 -48.60 -24.77 9.51
N GLU A 261 -47.65 -25.58 9.04
CA GLU A 261 -47.93 -26.87 8.35
C GLU A 261 -48.06 -28.08 9.32
N ASP A 262 -47.73 -27.93 10.61
CA ASP A 262 -47.87 -28.98 11.65
C ASP A 262 -49.32 -29.10 12.19
N ASN A 263 -50.26 -29.44 11.32
CA ASN A 263 -51.53 -30.07 11.73
C ASN A 263 -51.98 -31.03 10.61
N PRO A 264 -51.62 -32.34 10.68
CA PRO A 264 -52.55 -33.29 11.28
C PRO A 264 -51.92 -34.50 12.02
N LYS A 265 -52.64 -34.97 13.05
CA LYS A 265 -52.66 -36.30 13.67
C LYS A 265 -51.59 -37.32 13.22
N CYS A 266 -50.55 -37.52 14.05
CA CYS A 266 -49.94 -38.83 14.22
C CYS A 266 -49.56 -39.02 15.70
N ASN A 267 -50.21 -39.99 16.35
CA ASN A 267 -49.88 -40.46 17.69
C ASN A 267 -48.62 -41.32 17.60
N CYS A 268 -47.47 -40.75 17.92
CA CYS A 268 -46.30 -41.50 18.35
C CYS A 268 -45.60 -40.73 19.48
N ASP A 269 -45.32 -41.43 20.56
CA ASP A 269 -44.91 -40.92 21.87
C ASP A 269 -43.74 -39.92 21.79
N ASN A 270 -44.06 -38.65 22.07
CA ASN A 270 -43.15 -37.51 22.03
C ASN A 270 -42.50 -37.21 23.40
N THR A 271 -42.47 -38.19 24.30
CA THR A 271 -41.94 -38.05 25.67
C THR A 271 -40.48 -38.50 25.83
N LEU A 272 -39.95 -39.36 24.95
CA LEU A 272 -38.54 -39.83 25.06
C LEU A 272 -37.49 -38.91 24.41
N ILE A 273 -37.83 -38.15 23.36
CA ILE A 273 -36.84 -37.33 22.62
C ILE A 273 -36.54 -35.99 23.33
N LYS A 274 -37.44 -35.52 24.21
CA LYS A 274 -37.23 -34.27 24.98
C LYS A 274 -36.29 -34.41 26.17
N GLN A 275 -35.98 -35.63 26.63
CA GLN A 275 -35.11 -35.84 27.80
C GLN A 275 -33.64 -36.14 27.47
N ILE A 276 -33.29 -36.44 26.21
CA ILE A 276 -31.98 -37.02 25.88
C ILE A 276 -30.92 -35.97 25.44
N ASN A 277 -31.29 -34.80 24.90
CA ASN A 277 -30.30 -33.86 24.35
C ASN A 277 -29.98 -32.63 25.23
N HIS A 278 -30.94 -32.08 25.98
CA HIS A 278 -30.68 -30.90 26.83
C HIS A 278 -29.86 -31.20 28.10
N THR A 279 -29.79 -32.46 28.51
CA THR A 279 -29.07 -32.89 29.72
C THR A 279 -27.57 -33.10 29.46
N SER A 280 -27.16 -33.49 28.26
CA SER A 280 -25.78 -33.86 27.92
C SER A 280 -24.79 -32.69 27.96
N LEU A 281 -25.02 -31.61 27.20
CA LEU A 281 -24.08 -30.50 27.08
C LEU A 281 -24.03 -29.64 28.35
N ASP A 282 -25.17 -29.44 28.99
CA ASP A 282 -25.29 -28.75 30.27
C ASP A 282 -24.59 -29.52 31.40
N HIS A 283 -24.68 -30.85 31.39
CA HIS A 283 -23.92 -31.68 32.33
C HIS A 283 -22.42 -31.62 32.02
N LYS A 284 -22.00 -31.77 30.75
CA LYS A 284 -20.59 -31.64 30.33
C LYS A 284 -19.99 -30.28 30.73
N THR A 285 -20.73 -29.19 30.52
CA THR A 285 -20.26 -27.82 30.85
C THR A 285 -20.32 -27.51 32.34
N LYS A 286 -21.35 -27.96 33.07
CA LYS A 286 -21.44 -27.80 34.54
C LYS A 286 -20.47 -28.71 35.31
N GLU A 287 -20.20 -29.91 34.83
CA GLU A 287 -19.12 -30.76 35.35
C GLU A 287 -17.75 -30.18 35.01
N ALA A 288 -17.59 -29.56 33.84
CA ALA A 288 -16.36 -28.87 33.49
C ALA A 288 -16.12 -27.64 34.38
N SER A 289 -17.18 -26.86 34.66
CA SER A 289 -17.10 -25.66 35.50
C SER A 289 -16.92 -25.94 36.99
N LYS A 290 -17.20 -27.16 37.45
CA LYS A 290 -16.96 -27.61 38.84
C LYS A 290 -15.52 -28.08 39.09
N ALA A 291 -14.67 -28.15 38.07
CA ALA A 291 -13.29 -28.59 38.21
C ALA A 291 -12.32 -27.41 38.15
N ASP A 292 -11.38 -27.33 39.09
CA ASP A 292 -10.33 -26.31 39.17
C ASP A 292 -9.28 -26.37 38.03
N LYS A 293 -9.46 -27.21 37.00
CA LYS A 293 -8.43 -27.54 35.98
C LYS A 293 -8.99 -27.63 34.56
N PHE A 294 -8.06 -27.51 33.59
CA PHE A 294 -8.26 -27.71 32.15
C PHE A 294 -9.01 -29.02 31.85
N LYS A 295 -10.06 -28.94 31.03
CA LYS A 295 -10.85 -30.09 30.57
C LYS A 295 -11.11 -30.00 29.08
N SER A 296 -11.25 -31.14 28.41
CA SER A 296 -11.60 -31.19 26.99
C SER A 296 -12.71 -32.19 26.71
N PHE A 297 -13.65 -31.85 25.84
CA PHE A 297 -14.72 -32.74 25.40
C PHE A 297 -15.06 -32.51 23.93
N ALA A 298 -15.45 -33.56 23.21
CA ALA A 298 -15.86 -33.45 21.82
C ALA A 298 -17.32 -32.95 21.70
N ILE A 299 -17.58 -32.11 20.70
CA ILE A 299 -18.92 -31.63 20.34
C ILE A 299 -19.16 -31.71 18.83
N THR A 300 -20.42 -31.77 18.44
CA THR A 300 -20.92 -31.70 17.05
C THR A 300 -21.34 -30.27 16.66
N ILE A 301 -21.73 -30.06 15.41
CA ILE A 301 -22.27 -28.78 14.93
C ILE A 301 -23.52 -28.32 15.71
N PRO A 302 -24.55 -29.16 15.96
CA PRO A 302 -25.68 -28.78 16.80
C PRO A 302 -25.26 -28.37 18.22
N GLU A 303 -24.38 -29.13 18.86
CA GLU A 303 -23.86 -28.82 20.21
C GLU A 303 -23.04 -27.51 20.21
N LEU A 304 -22.33 -27.19 19.12
CA LEU A 304 -21.64 -25.90 18.96
C LEU A 304 -22.62 -24.72 18.95
N PHE A 305 -23.73 -24.82 18.23
CA PHE A 305 -24.73 -23.74 18.19
C PHE A 305 -25.53 -23.63 19.49
N GLU A 306 -25.70 -24.72 20.23
CA GLU A 306 -26.23 -24.67 21.59
C GLU A 306 -25.24 -23.95 22.54
N LEU A 307 -23.95 -24.27 22.45
CA LEU A 307 -22.89 -23.58 23.18
C LEU A 307 -22.80 -22.08 22.80
N SER A 308 -22.89 -21.75 21.50
CA SER A 308 -22.69 -20.39 20.98
C SER A 308 -23.67 -19.36 21.55
N SER A 309 -24.88 -19.80 21.89
CA SER A 309 -25.90 -18.96 22.53
C SER A 309 -25.51 -18.40 23.91
N ARG A 310 -24.44 -18.94 24.51
CA ARG A 310 -23.82 -18.54 25.78
C ARG A 310 -22.41 -17.97 25.59
N LEU A 311 -21.89 -17.95 24.35
CA LEU A 311 -20.56 -17.46 24.05
C LEU A 311 -20.55 -15.94 23.95
N GLU A 312 -19.84 -15.31 24.87
CA GLU A 312 -19.49 -13.90 24.79
C GLU A 312 -18.17 -13.73 24.05
N LEU A 313 -18.14 -12.71 23.20
CA LEU A 313 -16.94 -12.30 22.50
C LEU A 313 -16.12 -11.35 23.40
N PRO A 314 -14.87 -11.68 23.76
CA PRO A 314 -14.02 -10.71 24.44
C PRO A 314 -13.68 -9.52 23.54
N ILE A 315 -13.69 -8.30 24.08
CA ILE A 315 -13.43 -7.05 23.33
C ILE A 315 -12.03 -6.99 22.65
N PHE A 316 -11.09 -7.79 23.15
CA PHE A 316 -9.72 -7.86 22.61
C PHE A 316 -9.58 -8.89 21.46
N GLN A 317 -10.61 -9.65 21.14
CA GLN A 317 -10.62 -10.54 19.97
C GLN A 317 -10.70 -9.74 18.67
N ARG A 318 -10.13 -10.30 17.59
CA ARG A 318 -10.21 -9.66 16.27
C ARG A 318 -11.60 -9.83 15.66
N THR A 319 -12.01 -8.86 14.86
CA THR A 319 -13.18 -9.00 13.98
C THR A 319 -13.00 -10.15 12.99
N TYR A 320 -14.09 -10.63 12.38
CA TYR A 320 -14.04 -11.68 11.35
C TYR A 320 -13.10 -11.30 10.19
N SER A 321 -12.08 -12.12 9.94
CA SER A 321 -10.93 -11.82 9.06
C SER A 321 -10.48 -13.03 8.24
N TRP A 322 -11.27 -14.10 8.20
CA TRP A 322 -11.06 -15.16 7.21
C TRP A 322 -11.36 -14.63 5.82
N ASP A 323 -10.43 -14.90 4.90
CA ASP A 323 -10.58 -14.61 3.48
C ASP A 323 -11.33 -15.75 2.76
N GLU A 324 -11.55 -15.54 1.47
CA GLU A 324 -12.28 -16.40 0.55
C GLU A 324 -11.61 -17.77 0.44
N ASN A 325 -10.28 -17.81 0.38
CA ASN A 325 -9.52 -19.06 0.26
C ASN A 325 -9.70 -19.95 1.49
N ILE A 326 -9.61 -19.38 2.70
CA ILE A 326 -9.74 -20.16 3.94
C ILE A 326 -11.16 -20.75 4.06
N ILE A 327 -12.21 -20.00 3.72
CA ILE A 327 -13.58 -20.53 3.80
C ILE A 327 -13.86 -21.61 2.76
N VAL A 328 -13.31 -21.45 1.54
CA VAL A 328 -13.37 -22.47 0.48
C VAL A 328 -12.69 -23.76 0.96
N HIS A 329 -11.50 -23.65 1.54
CA HIS A 329 -10.79 -24.81 2.09
C HIS A 329 -11.53 -25.48 3.26
N LEU A 330 -12.18 -24.71 4.14
CA LEU A 330 -13.03 -25.28 5.20
C LEU A 330 -14.15 -26.14 4.59
N PHE A 331 -14.88 -25.60 3.61
CA PHE A 331 -15.95 -26.32 2.94
C PHE A 331 -15.42 -27.58 2.25
N GLU A 332 -14.38 -27.43 1.43
CA GLU A 332 -13.81 -28.53 0.65
C GLU A 332 -13.27 -29.64 1.55
N SER A 333 -12.69 -29.32 2.71
CA SER A 333 -12.28 -30.32 3.69
C SER A 333 -13.46 -31.17 4.17
N ILE A 334 -14.55 -30.52 4.63
CA ILE A 334 -15.76 -31.21 5.09
C ILE A 334 -16.37 -32.05 3.94
N TYR A 335 -16.41 -31.49 2.74
CA TYR A 335 -16.98 -32.15 1.57
C TYR A 335 -16.15 -33.34 1.09
N ASN A 336 -14.82 -33.23 1.13
CA ASN A 336 -13.92 -34.32 0.73
C ASN A 336 -14.04 -35.49 1.69
N ASP A 337 -14.02 -35.25 3.00
CA ASP A 337 -14.18 -36.30 4.01
C ASP A 337 -15.53 -37.03 3.84
N PHE A 338 -16.61 -36.28 3.59
CA PHE A 338 -17.91 -36.85 3.25
C PHE A 338 -17.88 -37.79 2.03
N ASN A 339 -17.05 -37.51 1.02
CA ASN A 339 -16.95 -38.37 -0.17
C ASN A 339 -16.07 -39.61 0.05
N ILE A 340 -15.26 -39.68 1.12
CA ILE A 340 -14.44 -40.86 1.42
C ILE A 340 -15.32 -42.04 1.86
N GLY A 341 -16.32 -41.78 2.71
CA GLY A 341 -17.31 -42.80 3.10
C GLY A 341 -18.01 -42.53 4.43
N PRO A 342 -19.00 -43.37 4.80
CA PRO A 342 -19.86 -43.15 5.97
C PRO A 342 -19.18 -43.33 7.34
N ASN A 343 -17.97 -43.91 7.36
CA ASN A 343 -17.20 -44.15 8.58
C ASN A 343 -16.22 -43.02 8.92
N GLU A 344 -16.00 -42.08 8.00
CA GLU A 344 -15.12 -40.95 8.21
C GLU A 344 -15.82 -39.83 9.00
N PHE A 345 -15.01 -38.97 9.60
CA PHE A 345 -15.47 -37.78 10.31
C PHE A 345 -14.54 -36.61 10.03
N THR A 346 -15.08 -35.39 10.05
CA THR A 346 -14.28 -34.18 9.89
C THR A 346 -13.99 -33.57 11.25
N PHE A 347 -12.71 -33.32 11.53
CA PHE A 347 -12.29 -32.65 12.74
C PHE A 347 -11.90 -31.20 12.48
N LEU A 348 -12.68 -30.25 13.04
CA LEU A 348 -12.48 -28.81 12.87
C LEU A 348 -11.68 -28.17 14.01
N ASN A 349 -10.84 -28.97 14.66
CA ASN A 349 -9.92 -28.55 15.72
C ASN A 349 -10.63 -28.07 17.00
N THR A 350 -9.89 -27.36 17.85
CA THR A 350 -10.28 -27.04 19.21
C THR A 350 -11.00 -25.69 19.30
N ILE A 351 -12.01 -25.56 20.16
CA ILE A 351 -12.61 -24.30 20.58
C ILE A 351 -12.24 -24.10 22.05
N ILE A 352 -11.59 -22.99 22.38
CA ILE A 352 -11.09 -22.74 23.72
C ILE A 352 -12.03 -21.77 24.41
N ILE A 353 -12.55 -22.16 25.56
CA ILE A 353 -13.53 -21.39 26.32
C ILE A 353 -13.14 -21.25 27.78
N SER A 354 -13.65 -20.20 28.42
CA SER A 354 -13.49 -19.94 29.86
C SER A 354 -14.79 -19.46 30.48
N ASN A 355 -14.94 -19.62 31.80
CA ASN A 355 -16.07 -19.04 32.52
C ASN A 355 -15.95 -17.52 32.66
N SER A 356 -17.08 -16.82 32.64
CA SER A 356 -17.23 -15.40 32.98
C SER A 356 -18.61 -15.15 33.60
N GLY A 357 -18.73 -15.43 34.90
CA GLY A 357 -20.01 -15.35 35.61
C GLY A 357 -21.01 -16.38 35.09
N GLU A 358 -22.13 -15.93 34.56
CA GLU A 358 -23.18 -16.79 33.96
C GLU A 358 -22.93 -17.10 32.48
N ASN A 359 -21.97 -16.43 31.84
CA ASN A 359 -21.66 -16.57 30.42
C ASN A 359 -20.29 -17.24 30.19
N ILE A 360 -20.07 -17.71 28.96
CA ILE A 360 -18.85 -18.43 28.57
C ILE A 360 -18.06 -17.53 27.62
N LEU A 361 -16.81 -17.20 27.94
CA LEU A 361 -15.94 -16.44 27.03
C LEU A 361 -15.32 -17.37 26.00
N ILE A 362 -15.39 -16.98 24.73
CA ILE A 362 -14.61 -17.64 23.67
C ILE A 362 -13.19 -17.07 23.60
N LEU A 363 -12.19 -17.90 23.89
CA LEU A 363 -10.77 -17.51 23.87
C LEU A 363 -10.12 -17.81 22.51
N ASP A 364 -10.51 -18.91 21.88
CA ASP A 364 -10.14 -19.23 20.49
C ASP A 364 -11.26 -20.06 19.83
N GLY A 365 -11.40 -19.93 18.51
CA GLY A 365 -12.43 -20.59 17.72
C GLY A 365 -13.50 -19.66 17.17
N GLN A 366 -13.45 -18.35 17.49
CA GLN A 366 -14.43 -17.35 17.01
C GLN A 366 -14.61 -17.40 15.49
N GLN A 367 -13.51 -17.38 14.73
CA GLN A 367 -13.58 -17.38 13.26
C GLN A 367 -14.25 -18.66 12.72
N ARG A 368 -13.93 -19.82 13.31
CA ARG A 368 -14.54 -21.12 12.97
C ARG A 368 -16.05 -21.11 13.26
N THR A 369 -16.46 -20.57 14.41
CA THR A 369 -17.88 -20.45 14.77
C THR A 369 -18.64 -19.55 13.80
N VAL A 370 -18.07 -18.39 13.42
CA VAL A 370 -18.66 -17.50 12.40
C VAL A 370 -18.81 -18.21 11.06
N SER A 371 -17.75 -18.85 10.58
CA SER A 371 -17.75 -19.55 9.30
C SER A 371 -18.77 -20.69 9.25
N ASN A 372 -18.90 -21.48 10.32
CA ASN A 372 -19.94 -22.50 10.40
C ASN A 372 -21.35 -21.91 10.48
N THR A 373 -21.50 -20.72 11.06
CA THR A 373 -22.78 -19.98 11.03
C THR A 373 -23.15 -19.57 9.60
N LEU A 374 -22.18 -19.07 8.83
CA LEU A 374 -22.39 -18.72 7.41
C LEU A 374 -22.77 -19.96 6.58
N LEU A 375 -22.12 -21.11 6.80
CA LEU A 375 -22.46 -22.38 6.16
C LEU A 375 -23.90 -22.81 6.48
N ALA A 376 -24.29 -22.78 7.75
CA ALA A 376 -25.64 -23.15 8.17
C ALA A 376 -26.74 -22.26 7.55
N ILE A 377 -26.49 -20.94 7.47
CA ILE A 377 -27.37 -19.98 6.80
C ILE A 377 -27.52 -20.34 5.31
N ALA A 378 -26.41 -20.60 4.62
CA ALA A 378 -26.42 -20.93 3.21
C ALA A 378 -27.11 -22.27 2.93
N PHE A 379 -26.87 -23.30 3.75
CA PHE A 379 -27.56 -24.59 3.63
C PHE A 379 -29.08 -24.48 3.82
N ALA A 380 -29.54 -23.70 4.80
CA ALA A 380 -30.98 -23.49 5.00
C ALA A 380 -31.63 -22.81 3.78
N ARG A 381 -30.97 -21.79 3.21
CA ARG A 381 -31.47 -21.10 2.00
C ARG A 381 -31.47 -22.00 0.78
N TRP A 382 -30.42 -22.80 0.60
CA TRP A 382 -30.33 -23.75 -0.49
C TRP A 382 -31.43 -24.82 -0.38
N ALA A 383 -31.63 -25.41 0.80
CA ALA A 383 -32.68 -26.39 1.06
C ALA A 383 -34.08 -25.86 0.70
N LYS A 384 -34.37 -24.60 1.06
CA LYS A 384 -35.61 -23.92 0.65
C LYS A 384 -35.71 -23.72 -0.85
N TYR A 385 -34.61 -23.34 -1.50
CA TYR A 385 -34.59 -23.09 -2.95
C TYR A 385 -34.86 -24.33 -3.78
N ILE A 386 -34.29 -25.47 -3.37
CA ILE A 386 -34.51 -26.76 -4.04
C ILE A 386 -35.80 -27.47 -3.58
N ASP A 387 -36.61 -26.80 -2.75
CA ASP A 387 -37.86 -27.31 -2.14
C ASP A 387 -37.67 -28.63 -1.35
N ASP A 388 -36.50 -28.84 -0.75
CA ASP A 388 -36.22 -29.99 0.12
C ASP A 388 -36.71 -29.69 1.55
N LYS A 389 -38.02 -29.82 1.74
CA LYS A 389 -38.69 -29.59 3.03
C LYS A 389 -38.12 -30.44 4.17
N GLN A 390 -37.72 -31.70 3.90
CA GLN A 390 -37.21 -32.60 4.93
C GLN A 390 -35.84 -32.14 5.43
N THR A 391 -34.91 -31.85 4.53
CA THR A 391 -33.59 -31.34 4.89
C THR A 391 -33.69 -29.96 5.54
N LEU A 392 -34.59 -29.10 5.06
CA LEU A 392 -34.87 -27.81 5.67
C LEU A 392 -35.39 -27.95 7.11
N GLN A 393 -36.32 -28.87 7.35
CA GLN A 393 -36.84 -29.18 8.68
C GLN A 393 -35.73 -29.69 9.61
N LYS A 394 -34.89 -30.61 9.14
CA LYS A 394 -33.72 -31.11 9.90
C LYS A 394 -32.79 -29.98 10.32
N ILE A 395 -32.46 -29.07 9.40
CA ILE A 395 -31.62 -27.89 9.68
C ILE A 395 -32.31 -26.98 10.69
N ALA A 396 -33.61 -26.71 10.51
CA ALA A 396 -34.39 -25.88 11.43
C ALA A 396 -34.40 -26.48 12.86
N ASP A 397 -34.66 -27.77 12.98
CA ASP A 397 -34.77 -28.46 14.26
C ASP A 397 -33.44 -28.66 14.98
N LYS A 398 -32.35 -28.92 14.26
CA LYS A 398 -31.05 -29.20 14.89
C LYS A 398 -30.18 -27.95 15.09
N ILE A 399 -30.35 -26.91 14.27
CA ILE A 399 -29.51 -25.69 14.32
C ILE A 399 -30.31 -24.47 14.80
N PHE A 400 -31.53 -24.28 14.29
CA PHE A 400 -32.32 -23.05 14.48
C PHE A 400 -33.52 -23.20 15.43
N THR A 401 -33.49 -24.19 16.34
CA THR A 401 -34.53 -24.53 17.36
C THR A 401 -35.36 -23.36 17.91
N LYS A 402 -36.53 -23.65 18.52
CA LYS A 402 -37.50 -22.69 19.11
C LYS A 402 -36.93 -21.48 19.90
N ASN A 403 -35.69 -21.52 20.40
CA ASN A 403 -35.01 -20.42 21.11
C ASN A 403 -34.05 -19.56 20.26
N ASN A 404 -33.90 -19.85 18.96
CA ASN A 404 -33.10 -19.12 17.97
C ASN A 404 -31.68 -18.74 18.45
N ASN A 405 -30.93 -19.75 18.89
CA ASN A 405 -29.59 -19.64 19.47
C ASN A 405 -28.58 -18.87 18.60
N ILE A 406 -28.65 -19.03 17.27
CA ILE A 406 -27.81 -18.26 16.32
C ILE A 406 -28.15 -16.77 16.37
N LYS A 407 -29.44 -16.42 16.32
CA LYS A 407 -29.88 -15.02 16.42
C LYS A 407 -29.42 -14.40 17.74
N LYS A 408 -29.54 -15.14 18.85
CA LYS A 408 -29.01 -14.72 20.16
C LYS A 408 -27.49 -14.48 20.11
N THR A 409 -26.74 -15.42 19.53
CA THR A 409 -25.27 -15.31 19.36
C THR A 409 -24.90 -14.05 18.57
N ILE A 410 -25.56 -13.83 17.43
CA ILE A 410 -25.33 -12.65 16.57
C ILE A 410 -25.61 -11.35 17.33
N TYR A 411 -26.71 -11.27 18.09
CA TYR A 411 -27.01 -10.09 18.90
C TYR A 411 -25.99 -9.86 20.02
N THR A 412 -25.58 -10.91 20.73
CA THR A 412 -24.55 -10.81 21.77
C THR A 412 -23.25 -10.28 21.18
N TRP A 413 -22.83 -10.78 20.02
CA TRP A 413 -21.59 -10.35 19.37
C TRP A 413 -21.69 -8.97 18.74
N LEU A 414 -22.86 -8.59 18.22
CA LEU A 414 -23.12 -7.23 17.73
C LEU A 414 -22.98 -6.17 18.83
N ASN A 415 -23.37 -6.51 20.07
CA ASN A 415 -23.22 -5.61 21.21
C ASN A 415 -21.75 -5.37 21.58
N THR A 416 -20.85 -6.30 21.25
CA THR A 416 -19.40 -6.17 21.48
C THR A 416 -18.68 -5.55 20.29
N ASP A 417 -18.96 -6.02 19.07
CA ASP A 417 -18.31 -5.61 17.84
C ASP A 417 -19.38 -5.25 16.77
N PRO A 418 -19.53 -3.96 16.43
CA PRO A 418 -20.51 -3.49 15.44
C PRO A 418 -20.35 -4.10 14.04
N HIS A 419 -19.20 -4.66 13.68
CA HIS A 419 -18.97 -5.26 12.37
C HIS A 419 -19.82 -6.52 12.14
N TYR A 420 -20.27 -7.17 13.22
CA TYR A 420 -21.20 -8.30 13.18
C TYR A 420 -22.60 -7.92 12.67
N GLN A 421 -22.88 -6.63 12.48
CA GLN A 421 -24.06 -6.17 11.76
C GLN A 421 -24.13 -6.73 10.33
N ASN A 422 -22.99 -6.96 9.67
CA ASN A 422 -22.96 -7.60 8.35
C ASN A 422 -23.44 -9.06 8.42
N LEU A 423 -23.04 -9.80 9.45
CA LEU A 423 -23.55 -11.16 9.69
C LEU A 423 -25.06 -11.14 9.96
N ASN A 424 -25.54 -10.17 10.75
CA ASN A 424 -26.96 -9.97 11.00
C ASN A 424 -27.76 -9.66 9.72
N PHE A 425 -27.22 -8.83 8.82
CA PHE A 425 -27.84 -8.56 7.51
C PHE A 425 -27.86 -9.79 6.61
N ILE A 426 -26.79 -10.60 6.61
CA ILE A 426 -26.78 -11.88 5.90
C ILE A 426 -27.83 -12.81 6.49
N PHE A 427 -27.92 -12.92 7.81
CA PHE A 427 -28.91 -13.75 8.49
C PHE A 427 -30.35 -13.33 8.16
N SER A 428 -30.66 -12.04 8.15
CA SER A 428 -32.00 -11.52 7.84
C SER A 428 -32.35 -11.43 6.36
N GLY A 429 -31.37 -11.57 5.46
CA GLY A 429 -31.59 -11.41 4.02
C GLY A 429 -31.60 -9.94 3.55
N ASN A 430 -31.23 -9.00 4.41
CA ASN A 430 -31.21 -7.56 4.10
C ASN A 430 -29.87 -7.12 3.47
N PHE A 431 -29.53 -7.70 2.32
CA PHE A 431 -28.27 -7.43 1.61
C PHE A 431 -28.12 -5.97 1.15
N SER A 432 -29.22 -5.22 0.99
CA SER A 432 -29.22 -3.81 0.61
C SER A 432 -28.64 -2.88 1.67
N LEU A 433 -28.68 -3.29 2.95
CA LEU A 433 -28.24 -2.48 4.09
C LEU A 433 -26.77 -2.73 4.48
N GLY A 434 -26.13 -3.76 3.91
CA GLY A 434 -24.79 -4.18 4.28
C GLY A 434 -23.67 -3.67 3.39
N LYS A 435 -22.44 -3.71 3.91
CA LYS A 435 -21.23 -3.35 3.15
C LYS A 435 -20.82 -4.53 2.27
N LYS A 436 -21.23 -4.54 1.00
CA LYS A 436 -20.95 -5.62 0.00
C LYS A 436 -19.48 -6.06 -0.11
N LYS A 437 -18.51 -5.24 0.33
CA LYS A 437 -17.07 -5.54 0.32
C LYS A 437 -16.54 -6.22 1.61
N SER A 438 -17.37 -6.49 2.62
CA SER A 438 -16.89 -7.11 3.87
C SER A 438 -16.57 -8.59 3.70
N ASN A 439 -15.61 -9.11 4.48
CA ASN A 439 -15.24 -10.54 4.46
C ASN A 439 -16.44 -11.47 4.74
N PHE A 440 -17.42 -11.01 5.52
CA PHE A 440 -18.67 -11.74 5.72
C PHE A 440 -19.42 -11.98 4.41
N TYR A 441 -19.61 -10.93 3.59
CA TYR A 441 -20.33 -11.05 2.33
C TYR A 441 -19.56 -11.87 1.32
N LYS A 442 -18.26 -11.59 1.16
CA LYS A 442 -17.43 -12.32 0.21
C LYS A 442 -17.43 -13.82 0.50
N ASN A 443 -17.16 -14.20 1.75
CA ASN A 443 -17.15 -15.60 2.14
C ASN A 443 -18.54 -16.25 2.03
N TYR A 444 -19.61 -15.51 2.33
CA TYR A 444 -20.97 -16.00 2.13
C TYR A 444 -21.28 -16.28 0.65
N TYR A 445 -20.88 -15.39 -0.27
CA TYR A 445 -21.06 -15.61 -1.71
C TYR A 445 -20.26 -16.80 -2.21
N GLU A 446 -18.98 -16.92 -1.81
CA GLU A 446 -18.14 -18.07 -2.14
C GLU A 446 -18.76 -19.40 -1.66
N ILE A 447 -19.29 -19.43 -0.42
CA ILE A 447 -20.02 -20.60 0.09
C ILE A 447 -21.22 -20.92 -0.82
N CYS A 448 -22.01 -19.92 -1.20
CA CYS A 448 -23.20 -20.13 -2.04
C CYS A 448 -22.82 -20.69 -3.41
N GLU A 449 -21.75 -20.17 -4.03
CA GLU A 449 -21.23 -20.65 -5.30
C GLU A 449 -20.75 -22.10 -5.21
N ILE A 450 -20.02 -22.46 -4.15
CA ILE A 450 -19.56 -23.83 -3.94
C ILE A 450 -20.76 -24.78 -3.74
N ILE A 451 -21.76 -24.39 -2.94
CA ILE A 451 -22.97 -25.20 -2.72
C ILE A 451 -23.68 -25.47 -4.05
N GLU A 452 -23.94 -24.42 -4.83
CA GLU A 452 -24.58 -24.55 -6.13
C GLU A 452 -23.75 -25.49 -7.03
N LYS A 453 -22.44 -25.28 -7.13
CA LYS A 453 -21.54 -26.11 -7.93
C LYS A 453 -21.53 -27.59 -7.52
N LYS A 454 -21.57 -27.90 -6.23
CA LYS A 454 -21.44 -29.28 -5.71
C LYS A 454 -22.77 -30.04 -5.65
N PHE A 455 -23.90 -29.33 -5.54
CA PHE A 455 -25.22 -29.92 -5.27
C PHE A 455 -26.31 -29.62 -6.30
N THR A 456 -26.02 -28.87 -7.38
CA THR A 456 -26.96 -28.69 -8.51
C THR A 456 -27.51 -30.05 -9.00
N ASN A 457 -28.84 -30.18 -9.02
CA ASN A 457 -29.59 -31.37 -9.45
C ASN A 457 -29.29 -32.67 -8.67
N LYS A 458 -28.81 -32.58 -7.41
CA LYS A 458 -28.45 -33.74 -6.56
C LYS A 458 -29.04 -33.64 -5.14
N ASN A 459 -30.35 -33.52 -5.02
CA ASN A 459 -31.06 -33.32 -3.73
C ASN A 459 -30.70 -34.42 -2.69
N ASP A 460 -30.66 -35.69 -3.10
CA ASP A 460 -30.29 -36.79 -2.19
C ASP A 460 -28.86 -36.70 -1.67
N LYS A 461 -27.91 -36.23 -2.49
CA LYS A 461 -26.52 -36.04 -2.08
C LYS A 461 -26.41 -34.87 -1.10
N PHE A 462 -27.19 -33.80 -1.33
CA PHE A 462 -27.26 -32.67 -0.42
C PHE A 462 -27.83 -33.08 0.95
N SER A 463 -28.94 -33.82 0.99
CA SER A 463 -29.52 -34.29 2.26
C SER A 463 -28.55 -35.16 3.06
N LYS A 464 -27.87 -36.11 2.41
CA LYS A 464 -26.81 -36.94 3.04
C LYS A 464 -25.63 -36.12 3.53
N PHE A 465 -25.24 -35.08 2.77
CA PHE A 465 -24.18 -34.17 3.20
C PHE A 465 -24.59 -33.34 4.42
N ILE A 466 -25.86 -32.94 4.52
CA ILE A 466 -26.37 -32.26 5.72
C ILE A 466 -26.37 -33.20 6.93
N ASP A 467 -26.77 -34.46 6.76
CA ASP A 467 -26.67 -35.45 7.85
C ASP A 467 -25.21 -35.62 8.31
N TYR A 468 -24.26 -35.70 7.37
CA TYR A 468 -22.83 -35.72 7.67
C TYR A 468 -22.37 -34.44 8.39
N PHE A 469 -22.74 -33.26 7.89
CA PHE A 469 -22.38 -31.97 8.48
C PHE A 469 -22.87 -31.85 9.93
N LEU A 470 -24.07 -32.35 10.22
CA LEU A 470 -24.66 -32.26 11.55
C LEU A 470 -24.09 -33.29 12.54
N GLU A 471 -23.77 -34.51 12.07
CA GLU A 471 -23.49 -35.65 12.96
C GLU A 471 -22.03 -36.11 12.96
N LYS A 472 -21.26 -35.80 11.91
CA LYS A 472 -19.90 -36.28 11.67
C LYS A 472 -18.85 -35.18 11.61
N VAL A 473 -19.24 -33.93 11.76
CA VAL A 473 -18.31 -32.80 11.92
C VAL A 473 -18.16 -32.49 13.41
N HIS A 474 -16.93 -32.65 13.90
CA HIS A 474 -16.61 -32.56 15.32
C HIS A 474 -15.62 -31.44 15.64
N PHE A 475 -15.74 -30.90 16.85
CA PHE A 475 -14.79 -30.01 17.50
C PHE A 475 -14.38 -30.60 18.84
N VAL A 476 -13.21 -30.22 19.34
CA VAL A 476 -12.85 -30.41 20.75
C VAL A 476 -13.06 -29.09 21.47
N VAL A 477 -13.91 -29.04 22.48
CA VAL A 477 -13.98 -27.87 23.37
C VAL A 477 -12.96 -28.06 24.47
N ALA A 478 -12.00 -27.15 24.58
CA ALA A 478 -11.09 -27.06 25.71
C ALA A 478 -11.58 -25.97 26.67
N TYR A 479 -12.04 -26.39 27.84
CA TYR A 479 -12.49 -25.54 28.93
C TYR A 479 -11.33 -25.22 29.88
N VAL A 480 -11.09 -23.93 30.10
CA VAL A 480 -10.12 -23.41 31.07
C VAL A 480 -10.88 -22.85 32.27
N GLY A 481 -10.80 -23.54 33.42
CA GLY A 481 -11.48 -23.16 34.66
C GLY A 481 -10.80 -22.00 35.42
N ASN A 482 -11.58 -21.30 36.26
CA ASN A 482 -11.13 -20.24 37.21
C ASN A 482 -10.26 -19.13 36.61
N VAL A 483 -10.68 -18.54 35.48
CA VAL A 483 -9.98 -17.38 34.89
C VAL A 483 -10.73 -16.05 35.06
N SER A 484 -11.92 -16.07 35.69
CA SER A 484 -12.79 -14.90 35.86
C SER A 484 -12.09 -13.69 36.49
N ASP A 485 -11.08 -13.94 37.35
CA ASP A 485 -10.45 -12.89 38.16
C ASP A 485 -9.05 -12.50 37.65
N ASN A 486 -8.50 -13.20 36.65
CA ASN A 486 -7.11 -12.98 36.21
C ASN A 486 -7.00 -12.74 34.70
N SER A 487 -7.39 -11.53 34.29
CA SER A 487 -7.39 -11.07 32.89
C SER A 487 -6.05 -11.28 32.17
N THR A 488 -4.95 -11.17 32.90
CA THR A 488 -3.59 -11.42 32.43
C THR A 488 -3.42 -12.86 31.90
N LYS A 489 -4.01 -13.86 32.56
CA LYS A 489 -3.96 -15.26 32.09
C LYS A 489 -4.77 -15.46 30.82
N ILE A 490 -5.96 -14.83 30.71
CA ILE A 490 -6.81 -14.90 29.51
C ILE A 490 -6.08 -14.32 28.30
N THR A 491 -5.54 -13.11 28.44
CA THR A 491 -4.82 -12.42 27.37
C THR A 491 -3.56 -13.19 26.95
N ARG A 492 -2.82 -13.75 27.89
CA ARG A 492 -1.64 -14.59 27.59
C ARG A 492 -1.99 -15.89 26.88
N ILE A 493 -3.06 -16.58 27.28
CA ILE A 493 -3.54 -17.77 26.57
C ILE A 493 -3.86 -17.40 25.12
N PHE A 494 -4.61 -16.31 24.92
CA PHE A 494 -4.95 -15.82 23.58
C PHE A 494 -3.71 -15.44 22.74
N GLN A 495 -2.76 -14.70 23.31
CA GLN A 495 -1.51 -14.32 22.66
C GLN A 495 -0.69 -15.56 22.26
N ASN A 496 -0.48 -16.50 23.17
CA ASN A 496 0.31 -17.71 22.92
C ASN A 496 -0.30 -18.59 21.82
N LEU A 497 -1.62 -18.76 21.81
CA LEU A 497 -2.32 -19.56 20.79
C LEU A 497 -2.19 -18.96 19.38
N ASN A 498 -2.24 -17.63 19.29
CA ASN A 498 -2.18 -16.92 18.03
C ASN A 498 -0.75 -16.58 17.57
N GLN A 499 0.24 -16.64 18.45
CA GLN A 499 1.65 -16.49 18.11
C GLN A 499 2.14 -17.61 17.16
N TYR A 500 1.49 -18.79 17.21
CA TYR A 500 1.85 -19.97 16.40
C TYR A 500 0.78 -20.36 15.34
N SER A 501 -0.30 -19.58 15.20
CA SER A 501 -1.39 -19.75 14.20
C SER A 501 -1.38 -18.58 13.19
N LYS A 502 -2.42 -18.35 12.35
CA LYS A 502 -2.49 -17.15 11.46
C LYS A 502 -2.18 -15.91 12.29
N PRO A 503 -1.00 -15.28 12.12
CA PRO A 503 -0.43 -14.42 13.16
C PRO A 503 -1.32 -13.21 13.37
N LEU A 504 -1.54 -12.85 14.63
CA LEU A 504 -2.17 -11.57 14.97
C LEU A 504 -1.32 -10.43 14.38
N GLY A 505 -1.97 -9.41 13.86
CA GLY A 505 -1.30 -8.19 13.44
C GLY A 505 -0.61 -7.50 14.63
N ILE A 506 0.33 -6.61 14.35
CA ILE A 506 1.05 -5.84 15.36
C ILE A 506 0.05 -5.04 16.20
N LEU A 507 -0.95 -4.45 15.55
CA LEU A 507 -1.95 -3.61 16.18
C LEU A 507 -2.94 -4.44 17.01
N ASP A 508 -3.24 -5.67 16.57
CA ASP A 508 -4.08 -6.60 17.33
C ASP A 508 -3.37 -7.11 18.60
N LEU A 509 -2.08 -7.43 18.49
CA LEU A 509 -1.26 -7.81 19.65
C LEU A 509 -1.14 -6.66 20.64
N PHE A 510 -1.00 -5.43 20.16
CA PHE A 510 -0.89 -4.26 21.02
C PHE A 510 -2.22 -3.92 21.72
N ARG A 511 -3.37 -4.12 21.06
CA ARG A 511 -4.69 -4.04 21.71
C ARG A 511 -4.76 -4.92 22.97
N ASN A 512 -4.26 -6.15 22.88
CA ASN A 512 -4.24 -7.08 23.99
C ASN A 512 -3.42 -6.53 25.18
N LYS A 513 -2.24 -5.97 24.90
CA LYS A 513 -1.36 -5.33 25.90
C LYS A 513 -2.06 -4.15 26.61
N ILE A 514 -2.77 -3.31 25.84
CA ILE A 514 -3.57 -2.20 26.39
C ILE A 514 -4.66 -2.73 27.33
N TYR A 515 -5.44 -3.73 26.88
CA TYR A 515 -6.50 -4.32 27.69
C TYR A 515 -5.98 -4.88 29.02
N GLU A 516 -4.90 -5.66 28.98
CA GLU A 516 -4.25 -6.24 30.16
C GLU A 516 -3.82 -5.16 31.17
N HIS A 517 -3.11 -4.13 30.69
CA HIS A 517 -2.64 -3.04 31.54
C HIS A 517 -3.78 -2.31 32.26
N TYR A 518 -4.81 -1.85 31.54
CA TYR A 518 -5.86 -1.03 32.14
C TYR A 518 -6.84 -1.85 32.99
N LYS A 519 -7.05 -3.13 32.66
CA LYS A 519 -7.88 -4.02 33.48
C LYS A 519 -7.21 -4.33 34.82
N ASN A 520 -5.90 -4.58 34.83
CA ASN A 520 -5.14 -4.80 36.08
C ASN A 520 -5.14 -3.58 37.01
N LYS A 521 -5.39 -2.37 36.49
CA LYS A 521 -5.49 -1.12 37.27
C LYS A 521 -6.91 -0.77 37.72
N ASN A 522 -7.88 -1.68 37.64
CA ASN A 522 -9.31 -1.42 37.91
C ASN A 522 -9.89 -0.23 37.13
N LYS A 523 -9.31 0.11 35.97
CA LYS A 523 -9.83 1.14 35.07
C LYS A 523 -10.81 0.48 34.09
N ASN A 524 -11.71 1.27 33.49
CA ASN A 524 -12.61 0.80 32.44
C ASN A 524 -11.80 0.50 31.15
N ALA A 525 -11.17 -0.68 31.11
CA ALA A 525 -10.25 -1.12 30.07
C ALA A 525 -10.88 -1.10 28.67
N ASP A 526 -12.19 -1.38 28.59
CA ASP A 526 -12.95 -1.38 27.34
C ASP A 526 -12.95 0.01 26.67
N ASN A 527 -13.03 1.08 27.46
CA ASN A 527 -12.94 2.44 26.93
C ASN A 527 -11.57 2.74 26.32
N TYR A 528 -10.47 2.30 26.96
CA TYR A 528 -9.12 2.53 26.46
C TYR A 528 -8.82 1.71 25.20
N VAL A 529 -9.29 0.47 25.14
CA VAL A 529 -9.23 -0.35 23.92
C VAL A 529 -9.99 0.32 22.79
N ARG A 530 -11.20 0.82 23.05
CA ARG A 530 -12.00 1.51 22.04
C ARG A 530 -11.33 2.81 21.56
N ILE A 531 -10.72 3.58 22.45
CA ILE A 531 -9.94 4.77 22.07
C ILE A 531 -8.81 4.35 21.12
N TYR A 532 -8.01 3.35 21.51
CA TYR A 532 -6.93 2.83 20.67
C TYR A 532 -7.41 2.38 19.28
N GLU A 533 -8.51 1.61 19.25
CA GLU A 533 -9.15 1.12 18.02
C GLU A 533 -9.59 2.26 17.11
N GLU A 534 -10.23 3.30 17.66
CA GLU A 534 -10.68 4.45 16.90
C GLU A 534 -9.54 5.44 16.56
N THR A 535 -8.31 5.21 17.05
CA THR A 535 -7.16 6.13 16.94
C THR A 535 -5.93 5.54 16.27
N ILE A 536 -4.99 5.04 17.07
CA ILE A 536 -3.68 4.57 16.66
C ILE A 536 -3.85 3.37 15.72
N ASN A 537 -4.80 2.47 15.99
CA ASN A 537 -5.07 1.33 15.11
C ASN A 537 -5.44 1.82 13.71
N LEU A 538 -6.45 2.70 13.58
CA LEU A 538 -6.90 3.19 12.27
C LEU A 538 -5.85 3.99 11.51
N PHE A 539 -4.96 4.72 12.19
CA PHE A 539 -3.88 5.47 11.54
C PHE A 539 -2.92 4.58 10.76
N PHE A 540 -2.64 3.38 11.27
CA PHE A 540 -1.68 2.44 10.68
C PHE A 540 -2.34 1.36 9.81
N ARG A 541 -3.62 1.52 9.44
CA ARG A 541 -4.35 0.57 8.57
C ARG A 541 -4.42 1.12 7.14
N LYS A 542 -4.33 0.25 6.14
CA LYS A 542 -4.33 0.63 4.72
C LYS A 542 -5.66 1.25 4.29
N ASP A 543 -6.75 0.64 4.73
CA ASP A 543 -8.09 1.19 4.64
C ASP A 543 -8.53 1.54 6.06
N TYR A 544 -9.22 2.67 6.26
CA TYR A 544 -9.66 3.16 7.58
C TYR A 544 -10.77 2.27 8.19
N LYS A 545 -10.42 1.02 8.49
CA LYS A 545 -11.23 -0.05 9.06
C LYS A 545 -10.33 -0.96 9.89
N THR A 546 -10.85 -1.41 11.01
CA THR A 546 -10.15 -2.27 11.97
C THR A 546 -9.84 -3.67 11.39
N ASP A 547 -10.57 -4.09 10.36
CA ASP A 547 -10.40 -5.37 9.65
C ASP A 547 -9.48 -5.28 8.41
N SER A 548 -8.91 -4.12 8.10
CA SER A 548 -8.01 -3.96 6.94
C SER A 548 -6.55 -4.30 7.26
N GLU A 549 -5.72 -4.48 6.24
CA GLU A 549 -4.30 -4.79 6.44
C GLU A 549 -3.51 -3.64 7.08
N GLU A 550 -2.51 -3.97 7.90
CA GLU A 550 -1.64 -3.00 8.56
C GLU A 550 -0.54 -2.46 7.63
N GLU A 551 -0.20 -1.18 7.76
CA GLU A 551 0.94 -0.53 7.14
C GLU A 551 2.21 -0.73 7.98
N VAL A 552 2.69 -1.97 8.06
CA VAL A 552 3.84 -2.38 8.90
C VAL A 552 5.08 -1.48 8.76
N LYS A 553 5.37 -0.99 7.55
CA LYS A 553 6.48 -0.06 7.31
C LYS A 553 6.31 1.28 8.04
N ASN A 554 5.09 1.81 8.07
CA ASN A 554 4.80 3.08 8.75
C ASN A 554 4.81 2.89 10.27
N ILE A 555 4.35 1.75 10.76
CA ILE A 555 4.48 1.37 12.18
C ILE A 555 5.96 1.32 12.56
N ASN A 556 6.81 0.69 11.74
CA ASN A 556 8.25 0.61 12.01
C ASN A 556 8.90 2.00 12.08
N VAL A 557 8.65 2.86 11.09
CA VAL A 557 9.22 4.22 11.11
C VAL A 557 8.71 5.01 12.31
N PHE A 558 7.44 4.85 12.70
CA PHE A 558 6.89 5.49 13.88
C PHE A 558 7.60 5.06 15.16
N VAL A 559 7.70 3.76 15.44
CA VAL A 559 8.34 3.28 16.68
C VAL A 559 9.84 3.61 16.72
N ASP A 560 10.53 3.52 15.57
CA ASP A 560 11.93 3.94 15.48
C ASP A 560 12.08 5.45 15.75
N THR A 561 11.18 6.27 15.19
CA THR A 561 11.16 7.73 15.43
C THR A 561 10.97 8.04 16.90
N VAL A 562 10.04 7.37 17.59
CA VAL A 562 9.77 7.62 19.01
C VAL A 562 10.99 7.24 19.86
N LEU A 563 11.58 6.06 19.64
CA LEU A 563 12.79 5.64 20.35
C LEU A 563 13.97 6.58 20.10
N ILE A 564 14.21 6.96 18.84
CA ILE A 564 15.30 7.86 18.45
C ILE A 564 15.10 9.26 19.03
N LYS A 565 13.88 9.81 18.94
CA LYS A 565 13.52 11.08 19.59
C LYS A 565 13.83 11.00 21.07
N ASN A 566 13.52 9.88 21.72
CA ASN A 566 13.78 9.69 23.14
C ASN A 566 15.22 9.25 23.47
N GLU A 567 16.12 9.24 22.49
CA GLU A 567 17.53 8.84 22.62
C GLU A 567 17.71 7.39 23.13
N GLN A 568 16.71 6.52 22.90
CA GLN A 568 16.67 5.14 23.37
C GLN A 568 17.28 4.15 22.36
N PHE A 569 18.48 4.44 21.87
CA PHE A 569 19.17 3.62 20.85
C PHE A 569 19.50 2.21 21.32
N LYS A 570 19.73 2.03 22.63
CA LYS A 570 19.95 0.72 23.25
C LYS A 570 18.75 -0.21 23.05
N ILE A 571 17.54 0.26 23.34
CA ILE A 571 16.30 -0.50 23.14
C ILE A 571 16.12 -0.86 21.66
N LEU A 572 16.41 0.10 20.77
CA LEU A 572 16.32 -0.11 19.32
C LEU A 572 17.24 -1.24 18.86
N LYS A 573 18.52 -1.24 19.28
CA LYS A 573 19.51 -2.28 18.96
C LYS A 573 19.15 -3.64 19.55
N GLU A 574 18.83 -3.69 20.85
CA GLU A 574 18.47 -4.93 21.54
C GLU A 574 17.30 -5.65 20.85
N VAL A 575 16.23 -4.92 20.54
CA VAL A 575 15.06 -5.49 19.88
C VAL A 575 15.37 -5.89 18.42
N ASP A 576 16.18 -5.10 17.70
CA ASP A 576 16.54 -5.41 16.32
C ASP A 576 17.47 -6.63 16.19
N GLU A 577 18.25 -6.94 17.23
CA GLU A 577 19.12 -8.12 17.33
C GLU A 577 18.37 -9.37 17.83
N GLU A 578 17.46 -9.22 18.79
CA GLU A 578 16.74 -10.33 19.44
C GLU A 578 15.64 -10.95 18.54
N TYR A 579 15.00 -10.13 17.71
CA TYR A 579 13.83 -10.56 16.91
C TYR A 579 14.13 -10.57 15.41
N ASN A 580 13.74 -11.65 14.71
CA ASN A 580 14.05 -11.81 13.27
C ASN A 580 13.01 -11.18 12.32
N SER A 581 11.74 -11.11 12.73
CA SER A 581 10.67 -10.60 11.87
C SER A 581 10.39 -9.11 12.12
N LEU A 582 10.09 -8.35 11.06
CA LEU A 582 9.75 -6.92 11.17
C LEU A 582 8.53 -6.70 12.09
N SER A 583 7.51 -7.55 11.99
CA SER A 583 6.32 -7.45 12.84
C SER A 583 6.64 -7.68 14.32
N SER A 584 7.49 -8.66 14.63
CA SER A 584 7.94 -8.91 16.00
C SER A 584 8.74 -7.72 16.54
N LYS A 585 9.67 -7.17 15.75
CA LYS A 585 10.45 -5.98 16.11
C LYS A 585 9.54 -4.79 16.43
N CYS A 586 8.59 -4.49 15.55
CA CYS A 586 7.65 -3.39 15.74
C CYS A 586 6.82 -3.57 17.02
N PHE A 587 6.26 -4.75 17.23
CA PHE A 587 5.45 -5.04 18.42
C PHE A 587 6.25 -4.85 19.71
N GLN A 588 7.48 -5.39 19.76
CA GLN A 588 8.34 -5.30 20.94
C GLN A 588 8.79 -3.86 21.22
N LYS A 589 9.18 -3.10 20.18
CA LYS A 589 9.48 -1.67 20.32
C LYS A 589 8.28 -0.90 20.87
N LEU A 590 7.08 -1.19 20.36
CA LEU A 590 5.84 -0.55 20.83
C LEU A 590 5.52 -0.88 22.29
N CYS A 591 5.72 -2.13 22.72
CA CYS A 591 5.60 -2.53 24.13
C CYS A 591 6.62 -1.80 25.01
N LYS A 592 7.89 -1.73 24.61
CA LYS A 592 8.94 -1.02 25.37
C LYS A 592 8.64 0.46 25.51
N ILE A 593 8.17 1.12 24.46
CA ILE A 593 7.73 2.54 24.52
C ILE A 593 6.59 2.69 25.53
N PHE A 594 5.58 1.83 25.44
CA PHE A 594 4.42 1.87 26.33
C PHE A 594 4.79 1.65 27.80
N ASP A 595 5.63 0.66 28.07
CA ASP A 595 6.11 0.35 29.42
C ASP A 595 6.98 1.49 29.99
N ASN A 596 7.84 2.12 29.17
CA ASN A 596 8.62 3.29 29.60
C ASN A 596 7.73 4.47 30.04
N TYR A 597 6.64 4.75 29.32
CA TYR A 597 5.70 5.81 29.73
C TYR A 597 4.97 5.46 31.02
N GLU A 598 4.70 4.18 31.25
CA GLU A 598 4.15 3.70 32.51
C GLU A 598 5.13 3.91 33.67
N ASP A 599 6.41 3.55 33.49
CA ASP A 599 7.46 3.71 34.50
C ASP A 599 7.69 5.19 34.87
N GLU A 600 7.46 6.10 33.92
CA GLU A 600 7.49 7.55 34.13
C GLU A 600 6.21 8.11 34.82
N ASN A 601 5.29 7.25 35.28
CA ASN A 601 3.98 7.61 35.84
C ASN A 601 3.10 8.46 34.90
N LYS A 602 3.29 8.34 33.58
CA LYS A 602 2.45 9.01 32.57
C LYS A 602 1.31 8.10 32.14
N ASN A 603 0.33 8.66 31.43
CA ASN A 603 -0.72 7.88 30.75
C ASN A 603 -0.17 7.37 29.41
N PRO A 604 0.17 6.08 29.26
CA PRO A 604 0.96 5.62 28.11
C PRO A 604 0.22 5.77 26.77
N LEU A 605 -1.10 5.57 26.76
CA LEU A 605 -1.91 5.74 25.55
C LEU A 605 -1.98 7.21 25.11
N LEU A 606 -2.04 8.14 26.07
CA LEU A 606 -2.04 9.58 25.79
C LEU A 606 -0.69 10.03 25.23
N GLU A 607 0.42 9.60 25.82
CA GLU A 607 1.77 9.93 25.35
C GLU A 607 2.06 9.35 23.97
N LEU A 608 1.67 8.08 23.73
CA LEU A 608 1.79 7.46 22.40
C LEU A 608 0.98 8.22 21.34
N PHE A 609 -0.14 8.81 21.74
CA PHE A 609 -0.95 9.63 20.84
C PHE A 609 -0.34 11.02 20.59
N LYS A 610 0.27 11.65 21.60
CA LYS A 610 1.11 12.86 21.41
C LYS A 610 2.25 12.59 20.43
N ASP A 611 2.92 11.45 20.57
CA ASP A 611 3.95 11.01 19.64
C ASP A 611 3.41 10.84 18.22
N LEU A 612 2.19 10.34 18.06
CA LEU A 612 1.56 10.18 16.75
C LEU A 612 1.32 11.52 16.05
N ILE A 613 0.88 12.54 16.80
CA ILE A 613 0.69 13.91 16.28
C ILE A 613 2.03 14.52 15.87
N ASP A 614 3.05 14.38 16.73
CA ASP A 614 4.40 14.84 16.45
C ASP A 614 5.01 14.14 15.23
N PHE A 615 4.82 12.84 15.12
CA PHE A 615 5.20 12.02 13.96
C PHE A 615 4.51 12.51 12.70
N GLN A 616 3.20 12.76 12.75
CA GLN A 616 2.44 13.31 11.62
C GLN A 616 2.98 14.67 11.18
N TYR A 617 3.30 15.57 12.12
CA TYR A 617 3.90 16.86 11.78
C TYR A 617 5.29 16.70 11.14
N CYS A 618 6.15 15.82 11.68
CA CYS A 618 7.47 15.55 11.09
C CYS A 618 7.39 14.83 9.74
N TRP A 619 6.26 14.16 9.46
CA TRP A 619 5.99 13.56 8.17
C TRP A 619 5.45 14.59 7.17
N GLU A 620 4.42 15.35 7.51
CA GLU A 620 3.66 16.15 6.53
C GLU A 620 3.99 17.64 6.57
N GLY A 621 4.71 18.11 7.60
CA GLY A 621 4.92 19.53 7.89
C GLY A 621 3.65 20.24 8.39
N ASN A 622 2.55 19.50 8.57
CA ASN A 622 1.25 20.01 9.00
C ASN A 622 0.43 18.84 9.59
N ILE A 623 -0.50 19.13 10.50
CA ILE A 623 -1.42 18.14 11.08
C ILE A 623 -2.84 18.17 10.50
N SER A 624 -3.21 19.23 9.77
CA SER A 624 -4.52 19.39 9.12
C SER A 624 -4.78 18.38 7.99
N LYS A 625 -3.71 17.87 7.37
CA LYS A 625 -3.74 16.77 6.39
C LYS A 625 -3.40 15.44 7.07
N PHE A 626 -4.03 15.14 8.21
CA PHE A 626 -3.94 13.82 8.84
C PHE A 626 -4.25 12.75 7.77
N LYS A 627 -3.39 11.75 7.61
CA LYS A 627 -3.43 10.78 6.51
C LYS A 627 -4.73 9.94 6.58
N ILE A 628 -5.81 10.46 6.02
CA ILE A 628 -7.08 9.77 5.82
C ILE A 628 -7.52 9.99 4.38
N SER A 629 -6.89 9.25 3.46
CA SER A 629 -7.38 9.13 2.08
C SER A 629 -8.58 8.17 2.07
N HIS A 630 -9.72 8.60 1.52
CA HIS A 630 -10.98 7.85 1.30
C HIS A 630 -12.05 7.87 2.41
N LEU A 631 -12.53 9.07 2.75
CA LEU A 631 -13.98 9.26 2.87
C LEU A 631 -14.47 9.51 1.45
N ASP A 632 -15.04 8.50 0.81
CA ASP A 632 -15.63 8.57 -0.54
C ASP A 632 -16.97 9.35 -0.51
N ASN A 633 -16.92 10.59 -0.02
CA ASN A 633 -17.88 11.61 -0.44
C ASN A 633 -17.04 12.68 -1.13
N GLU A 634 -17.25 12.83 -2.43
CA GLU A 634 -16.53 13.75 -3.32
C GLU A 634 -16.63 15.24 -2.92
N ASP A 635 -17.26 15.58 -1.79
CA ASP A 635 -17.61 16.95 -1.40
C ASP A 635 -17.11 17.43 -0.02
N LYS A 636 -16.28 16.66 0.71
CA LYS A 636 -15.86 17.08 2.06
C LYS A 636 -14.39 17.49 2.14
N ASP A 637 -14.21 18.78 2.43
CA ASP A 637 -12.95 19.51 2.56
C ASP A 637 -11.96 18.80 3.52
N ASN A 638 -10.65 18.85 3.23
CA ASN A 638 -9.61 18.14 4.02
C ASN A 638 -9.64 18.46 5.53
N LYS A 639 -10.21 19.62 5.90
CA LYS A 639 -10.42 20.09 7.26
C LYS A 639 -11.38 19.19 8.07
N GLU A 640 -12.32 18.50 7.43
CA GLU A 640 -13.30 17.67 8.11
C GLU A 640 -12.74 16.33 8.65
N LYS A 641 -11.61 15.85 8.12
CA LYS A 641 -11.03 14.54 8.49
C LYS A 641 -10.24 14.56 9.80
N PHE A 642 -9.41 15.58 9.99
CA PHE A 642 -8.79 15.87 11.28
C PHE A 642 -9.87 16.17 12.33
N ASN A 643 -10.91 16.91 11.94
CA ASN A 643 -12.06 17.18 12.80
C ASN A 643 -12.85 15.92 13.17
N PHE A 644 -13.01 14.93 12.29
CA PHE A 644 -13.65 13.65 12.64
C PHE A 644 -12.90 12.96 13.78
N PHE A 645 -11.59 12.89 13.65
CA PHE A 645 -10.74 12.25 14.62
C PHE A 645 -10.69 13.02 15.95
N TYR A 646 -10.50 14.34 15.86
CA TYR A 646 -10.62 15.29 16.97
C TYR A 646 -11.97 15.19 17.68
N ASN A 647 -13.08 15.09 16.93
CA ASN A 647 -14.44 14.98 17.48
C ASN A 647 -14.67 13.61 18.13
N LYS A 648 -14.18 12.51 17.55
CA LYS A 648 -14.25 11.18 18.16
C LYS A 648 -13.46 11.09 19.45
N LEU A 649 -12.24 11.64 19.43
CA LEU A 649 -11.42 11.79 20.62
C LEU A 649 -12.18 12.63 21.64
N SER A 650 -12.67 13.81 21.26
CA SER A 650 -13.43 14.74 22.11
C SER A 650 -14.69 14.11 22.72
N ASP A 651 -15.50 13.41 21.94
CA ASP A 651 -16.71 12.74 22.41
C ASP A 651 -16.40 11.62 23.41
N LEU A 652 -15.34 10.84 23.17
CA LEU A 652 -14.90 9.74 24.04
C LEU A 652 -14.19 10.21 25.31
N LEU A 653 -13.43 11.29 25.18
CA LEU A 653 -12.56 11.84 26.21
C LEU A 653 -13.22 12.95 27.04
N SER A 654 -14.34 13.53 26.60
CA SER A 654 -15.15 14.49 27.38
C SER A 654 -15.57 14.00 28.77
N LYS A 655 -15.50 12.68 29.02
CA LYS A 655 -15.75 12.05 30.32
C LYS A 655 -14.49 11.89 31.20
N ASN A 656 -13.31 12.34 30.75
CA ASN A 656 -12.02 12.28 31.45
C ASN A 656 -11.35 13.68 31.53
N PRO A 657 -10.94 14.16 32.72
CA PRO A 657 -10.32 15.49 32.88
C PRO A 657 -9.03 15.72 32.09
N GLU A 658 -8.08 14.75 32.09
CA GLU A 658 -6.80 14.80 31.36
C GLU A 658 -6.98 15.03 29.85
N ALA A 659 -8.15 14.67 29.37
CA ALA A 659 -8.43 14.48 27.99
C ALA A 659 -9.03 15.76 27.38
N SER A 660 -9.78 16.52 28.18
CA SER A 660 -10.15 17.91 27.86
C SER A 660 -8.94 18.84 27.78
N GLU A 661 -7.97 18.70 28.70
CA GLU A 661 -6.72 19.48 28.67
C GLU A 661 -5.92 19.16 27.41
N PHE A 662 -5.85 17.88 27.05
CA PHE A 662 -5.16 17.44 25.85
C PHE A 662 -5.81 17.93 24.54
N ILE A 663 -7.14 17.98 24.46
CA ILE A 663 -7.86 18.55 23.31
C ILE A 663 -7.51 20.04 23.12
N GLN A 664 -7.38 20.77 24.22
CA GLN A 664 -6.92 22.16 24.19
C GLN A 664 -5.47 22.24 23.68
N GLN A 665 -4.58 21.36 24.14
CA GLN A 665 -3.18 21.27 23.67
C GLN A 665 -3.10 21.03 22.16
N ILE A 666 -3.94 20.16 21.59
CA ILE A 666 -3.99 19.92 20.14
C ILE A 666 -4.46 21.17 19.38
N THR A 667 -5.47 21.87 19.90
CA THR A 667 -5.99 23.09 19.26
C THR A 667 -4.93 24.19 19.24
N THR A 668 -4.23 24.38 20.36
CA THR A 668 -3.06 25.27 20.47
C THR A 668 -1.93 24.85 19.55
N TYR A 669 -1.66 23.55 19.43
CA TYR A 669 -0.65 23.01 18.51
C TYR A 669 -0.97 23.41 17.07
N SER A 670 -2.22 23.19 16.63
CA SER A 670 -2.64 23.50 15.26
C SER A 670 -2.53 24.99 14.93
N SER A 671 -2.80 25.89 15.88
CA SER A 671 -2.65 27.33 15.65
C SER A 671 -1.18 27.75 15.64
N LYS A 672 -0.36 27.23 16.56
CA LYS A 672 1.08 27.50 16.63
C LYS A 672 1.80 27.07 15.36
N ILE A 673 1.57 25.85 14.86
CA ILE A 673 2.24 25.40 13.63
C ILE A 673 1.84 26.23 12.40
N ALA A 674 0.59 26.72 12.34
CA ALA A 674 0.11 27.53 11.23
C ALA A 674 0.84 28.90 11.18
N SER A 675 1.27 29.42 12.33
CA SER A 675 2.13 30.61 12.42
C SER A 675 3.56 30.36 11.92
N TYR A 676 3.96 29.10 11.70
CA TYR A 676 5.29 28.72 11.23
C TYR A 676 5.22 27.80 9.99
N ASP A 677 4.24 28.05 9.10
CA ASP A 677 3.99 27.26 7.88
C ASP A 677 5.23 27.13 6.95
N PHE A 678 6.19 28.05 7.06
CA PHE A 678 7.45 28.00 6.33
C PHE A 678 8.32 26.79 6.73
N VAL A 679 8.40 26.46 8.03
CA VAL A 679 9.09 25.25 8.52
C VAL A 679 8.33 24.00 8.07
N GLY A 680 7.00 24.05 8.11
CA GLY A 680 6.16 22.99 7.57
C GLY A 680 6.45 22.70 6.09
N SER A 681 6.66 23.76 5.29
CA SER A 681 7.05 23.63 3.88
C SER A 681 8.43 23.00 3.71
N GLN A 682 9.37 23.35 4.57
CA GLN A 682 10.72 22.78 4.64
C GLN A 682 10.68 21.26 4.95
N ILE A 683 9.90 20.88 5.97
CA ILE A 683 9.68 19.46 6.33
C ILE A 683 9.07 18.71 5.14
N MET A 684 8.03 19.23 4.52
CA MET A 684 7.35 18.60 3.39
C MET A 684 8.26 18.41 2.16
N HIS A 685 9.19 19.35 1.92
CA HIS A 685 10.22 19.21 0.90
C HIS A 685 11.14 18.01 1.17
N ILE A 686 11.54 17.82 2.42
CA ILE A 686 12.39 16.72 2.87
C ILE A 686 11.65 15.36 2.78
N SER A 687 10.44 15.26 3.35
CA SER A 687 9.78 14.00 3.67
C SER A 687 8.74 13.51 2.63
N LYS A 688 7.79 14.37 2.24
CA LYS A 688 6.57 13.96 1.53
C LYS A 688 6.79 13.78 0.03
N LYS A 689 7.41 14.76 -0.62
CA LYS A 689 7.58 14.79 -2.08
C LYS A 689 8.50 13.67 -2.56
N THR A 690 9.44 13.28 -1.72
CA THR A 690 10.45 12.30 -2.04
C THR A 690 10.04 10.86 -1.69
N LYS A 691 8.88 10.67 -1.02
CA LYS A 691 8.44 9.41 -0.38
C LYS A 691 9.44 8.89 0.67
N ARG A 692 10.12 9.80 1.38
CA ARG A 692 11.26 9.50 2.26
C ARG A 692 10.86 9.66 3.70
N THR A 693 10.06 8.72 4.18
CA THR A 693 9.80 8.55 5.63
C THR A 693 11.09 8.32 6.43
N VAL A 694 12.19 8.00 5.75
CA VAL A 694 13.52 7.76 6.33
C VAL A 694 14.12 8.96 7.08
N PHE A 695 13.74 10.19 6.76
CA PHE A 695 14.27 11.38 7.45
C PHE A 695 13.46 11.77 8.68
N ILE A 696 12.28 11.20 8.88
CA ILE A 696 11.38 11.54 9.99
C ILE A 696 12.07 11.40 11.37
N PRO A 697 12.85 10.33 11.65
CA PRO A 697 13.60 10.23 12.91
C PRO A 697 14.55 11.40 13.16
N LEU A 698 15.31 11.82 12.13
CA LEU A 698 16.27 12.91 12.24
C LEU A 698 15.58 14.27 12.43
N ILE A 699 14.48 14.52 11.70
CA ILE A 699 13.65 15.72 11.86
C ILE A 699 13.10 15.79 13.30
N SER A 700 12.60 14.66 13.82
CA SER A 700 12.05 14.57 15.17
C SER A 700 13.10 14.81 16.25
N LEU A 701 14.31 14.28 16.07
CA LEU A 701 15.45 14.49 16.97
C LEU A 701 15.89 15.96 16.99
N PHE A 702 16.00 16.61 15.82
CA PHE A 702 16.30 18.04 15.75
C PHE A 702 15.23 18.87 16.45
N LYS A 703 13.93 18.64 16.17
CA LYS A 703 12.83 19.34 16.85
C LYS A 703 12.95 19.24 18.38
N LYS A 704 13.25 18.05 18.91
CA LYS A 704 13.45 17.85 20.35
C LYS A 704 14.65 18.64 20.87
N ARG A 705 15.79 18.62 20.17
CA ARG A 705 17.01 19.34 20.55
C ARG A 705 16.86 20.86 20.50
N SER A 706 16.07 21.37 19.56
CA SER A 706 15.66 22.79 19.53
C SER A 706 14.67 23.14 20.66
N LYS A 707 14.27 22.17 21.49
CA LYS A 707 13.31 22.33 22.61
C LYS A 707 11.96 22.88 22.16
N ILE A 708 11.52 22.53 20.95
CA ILE A 708 10.22 22.93 20.42
C ILE A 708 9.18 21.93 20.90
N ASN A 709 8.24 22.42 21.71
CA ASN A 709 7.04 21.67 22.07
C ASN A 709 5.79 22.48 21.75
N PHE A 710 5.23 22.26 20.56
CA PHE A 710 4.00 22.92 20.14
C PHE A 710 2.76 22.44 20.92
N LEU A 711 2.84 21.32 21.67
CA LEU A 711 1.74 20.83 22.51
C LEU A 711 1.69 21.55 23.87
N ASP A 712 2.73 22.31 24.25
CA ASP A 712 2.70 23.08 25.50
C ASP A 712 1.77 24.29 25.34
N ASN A 713 0.85 24.47 26.28
CA ASN A 713 -0.08 25.59 26.31
C ASN A 713 0.56 26.89 26.84
N LYS A 714 1.77 26.83 27.39
CA LYS A 714 2.49 28.02 27.87
C LYS A 714 2.98 28.89 26.70
N ASP A 715 2.96 30.20 26.93
CA ASP A 715 3.62 31.16 26.05
C ASP A 715 5.13 30.99 26.17
N ASP A 716 5.74 30.50 25.09
CA ASP A 716 7.18 30.34 24.98
C ASP A 716 7.76 31.58 24.30
N ARG A 717 8.27 32.50 25.10
CA ARG A 717 8.84 33.78 24.63
C ARG A 717 10.00 33.61 23.65
N ASP A 718 10.64 32.44 23.66
CA ASP A 718 11.80 32.11 22.82
C ASP A 718 11.41 31.23 21.62
N LEU A 719 10.11 30.93 21.42
CA LEU A 719 9.65 30.01 20.39
C LEU A 719 10.13 30.40 18.99
N ASP A 720 10.09 31.70 18.65
CA ASP A 720 10.53 32.19 17.35
C ASP A 720 12.01 31.89 17.09
N TRP A 721 12.86 32.08 18.11
CA TRP A 721 14.28 31.78 18.01
C TRP A 721 14.52 30.28 17.88
N LYS A 722 13.81 29.46 18.67
CA LYS A 722 13.88 28.00 18.58
C LYS A 722 13.46 27.48 17.21
N VAL A 723 12.39 28.04 16.63
CA VAL A 723 11.90 27.70 15.29
C VAL A 723 12.89 28.13 14.20
N SER A 724 13.52 29.30 14.34
CA SER A 724 14.60 29.74 13.44
C SER A 724 15.79 28.76 13.48
N ASN A 725 16.26 28.41 14.67
CA ASN A 725 17.33 27.43 14.86
C ASN A 725 16.96 26.04 14.32
N PHE A 726 15.71 25.62 14.48
CA PHE A 726 15.22 24.38 13.87
C PHE A 726 15.22 24.45 12.34
N SER A 727 14.85 25.59 11.74
CA SER A 727 14.95 25.80 10.29
C SER A 727 16.38 25.70 9.77
N GLU A 728 17.34 26.27 10.51
CA GLU A 728 18.78 26.15 10.23
C GLU A 728 19.23 24.69 10.21
N GLN A 729 18.78 23.89 11.19
CA GLN A 729 19.09 22.45 11.27
C GLN A 729 18.45 21.61 10.14
N LEU A 730 17.27 22.02 9.65
CA LEU A 730 16.60 21.33 8.54
C LEU A 730 17.27 21.59 7.18
N PHE A 731 17.88 22.76 6.98
CA PHE A 731 18.47 23.16 5.70
C PHE A 731 19.51 22.16 5.16
N PRO A 732 20.47 21.64 5.95
CA PRO A 732 21.34 20.52 5.56
C PRO A 732 20.61 19.30 5.00
N ILE A 733 19.50 18.90 5.62
CA ILE A 733 18.72 17.74 5.20
C ILE A 733 17.97 18.07 3.90
N GLU A 734 17.42 19.28 3.80
CA GLU A 734 16.74 19.80 2.62
C GLU A 734 17.68 19.80 1.41
N LYS A 735 18.88 20.37 1.57
CA LYS A 735 19.97 20.38 0.58
C LYS A 735 20.35 18.96 0.15
N PHE A 736 20.54 18.06 1.12
CA PHE A 736 20.85 16.66 0.84
C PHE A 736 19.70 15.93 0.12
N SER A 737 18.45 16.25 0.43
CA SER A 737 17.30 15.62 -0.21
C SER A 737 17.26 15.88 -1.73
N ILE A 738 17.72 17.06 -2.18
CA ILE A 738 17.87 17.39 -3.60
C ILE A 738 18.93 16.49 -4.23
N LEU A 739 20.13 16.44 -3.64
CA LEU A 739 21.22 15.58 -4.09
C LEU A 739 20.79 14.12 -4.15
N TRP A 740 20.16 13.61 -3.10
CA TRP A 740 19.71 12.23 -3.03
C TRP A 740 18.68 11.91 -4.12
N THR A 741 17.81 12.88 -4.50
CA THR A 741 16.84 12.73 -5.59
C THR A 741 17.50 12.66 -6.97
N LEU A 742 18.54 13.46 -7.19
CA LEU A 742 19.22 13.51 -8.49
C LEU A 742 20.17 12.33 -8.70
N TYR A 743 20.87 11.88 -7.64
CA TYR A 743 22.00 10.96 -7.77
C TYR A 743 21.75 9.52 -7.32
N THR A 744 20.55 9.16 -6.84
CA THR A 744 20.29 7.77 -6.42
C THR A 744 19.07 7.13 -7.06
N LYS A 745 19.22 5.84 -7.40
CA LYS A 745 18.17 4.99 -7.98
C LYS A 745 17.64 4.00 -6.94
N GLY A 746 17.08 4.50 -5.82
CA GLY A 746 16.25 3.69 -4.90
C GLY A 746 16.95 2.96 -3.75
N GLN A 747 18.14 3.42 -3.30
CA GLN A 747 18.77 2.89 -2.08
C GLN A 747 18.01 3.32 -0.81
N SER A 748 17.82 2.41 0.14
CA SER A 748 17.28 2.76 1.47
C SER A 748 18.38 3.41 2.32
N LEU A 749 18.06 4.51 3.01
CA LEU A 749 18.97 5.19 3.93
C LEU A 749 18.67 4.91 5.41
N THR A 750 17.71 4.03 5.74
CA THR A 750 17.18 3.88 7.11
C THR A 750 18.26 3.63 8.15
N GLU A 751 19.11 2.62 7.96
CA GLU A 751 20.19 2.31 8.89
C GLU A 751 21.22 3.45 8.99
N SER A 752 21.52 4.10 7.85
CA SER A 752 22.46 5.21 7.82
C SER A 752 21.92 6.43 8.57
N ILE A 753 20.63 6.75 8.41
CA ILE A 753 19.99 7.83 9.16
C ILE A 753 19.93 7.50 10.65
N ASN A 754 19.55 6.28 11.02
CA ASN A 754 19.53 5.86 12.43
C ASN A 754 20.92 5.99 13.07
N LYS A 755 21.98 5.60 12.35
CA LYS A 755 23.36 5.76 12.80
C LYS A 755 23.80 7.22 12.89
N ILE A 756 23.33 8.09 11.98
CA ILE A 756 23.55 9.54 12.07
C ILE A 756 22.86 10.09 13.33
N CYS A 757 21.62 9.69 13.59
CA CYS A 757 20.89 10.10 14.79
C CYS A 757 21.61 9.64 16.07
N GLU A 758 22.12 8.42 16.10
CA GLU A 758 22.89 7.90 17.25
C GLU A 758 24.17 8.71 17.48
N ASN A 759 24.98 8.91 16.44
CA ASN A 759 26.20 9.71 16.54
C ASN A 759 25.92 11.16 16.95
N LEU A 760 24.80 11.72 16.49
CA LEU A 760 24.37 13.05 16.88
C LEU A 760 23.96 13.06 18.37
N SER A 761 23.25 12.03 18.83
CA SER A 761 22.85 11.83 20.23
C SER A 761 24.06 11.75 21.16
N GLU A 762 25.06 10.96 20.78
CA GLU A 762 26.31 10.74 21.54
C GLU A 762 27.28 11.93 21.48
N GLY A 763 27.01 12.93 20.63
CA GLY A 763 27.91 14.08 20.42
C GLY A 763 29.12 13.78 19.52
N ASN A 764 29.17 12.62 18.86
CA ASN A 764 30.22 12.23 17.92
C ASN A 764 30.20 13.07 16.64
N ILE A 765 29.04 13.66 16.30
CA ILE A 765 28.90 14.61 15.19
C ILE A 765 28.13 15.84 15.67
N THR A 766 28.54 17.01 15.19
CA THR A 766 27.79 18.26 15.35
C THR A 766 26.63 18.33 14.35
N GLU A 767 25.69 19.25 14.58
CA GLU A 767 24.59 19.53 13.66
C GLU A 767 25.11 19.95 12.28
N GLU A 768 26.17 20.77 12.24
CA GLU A 768 26.90 21.12 11.01
C GLU A 768 27.53 19.90 10.33
N GLY A 769 28.00 18.92 11.11
CA GLY A 769 28.60 17.67 10.64
C GLY A 769 27.60 16.70 9.99
N VAL A 770 26.29 16.88 10.21
CA VAL A 770 25.24 16.01 9.68
C VAL A 770 25.24 16.01 8.14
N PHE A 771 25.38 17.17 7.51
CA PHE A 771 25.41 17.24 6.03
C PHE A 771 26.56 16.41 5.44
N LYS A 772 27.74 16.49 6.06
CA LYS A 772 28.92 15.74 5.62
C LYS A 772 28.68 14.23 5.73
N LYS A 773 28.06 13.78 6.83
CA LYS A 773 27.69 12.38 7.02
C LYS A 773 26.64 11.92 6.02
N LEU A 774 25.62 12.74 5.75
CA LEU A 774 24.62 12.45 4.73
C LEU A 774 25.26 12.28 3.35
N LYS A 775 26.16 13.17 2.92
CA LYS A 775 26.89 13.02 1.64
C LYS A 775 27.71 11.71 1.57
N GLN A 776 28.32 11.30 2.67
CA GLN A 776 29.06 10.02 2.76
C GLN A 776 28.16 8.81 2.50
N THR A 777 26.87 8.86 2.87
CA THR A 777 25.96 7.71 2.71
C THR A 777 25.71 7.31 1.26
N ILE A 778 25.86 8.25 0.32
CA ILE A 778 25.59 8.04 -1.11
C ILE A 778 26.86 8.17 -1.97
N SER A 779 28.04 8.06 -1.36
CA SER A 779 29.35 8.08 -2.03
C SER A 779 29.57 9.29 -2.96
N LEU A 780 28.98 10.45 -2.63
CA LEU A 780 29.23 11.67 -3.39
C LEU A 780 30.63 12.21 -3.12
N ASP A 781 31.20 12.87 -4.14
CA ASP A 781 32.48 13.56 -4.01
C ASP A 781 32.38 14.67 -2.96
N LEU A 782 33.08 14.46 -1.85
CA LEU A 782 33.12 15.38 -0.72
C LEU A 782 33.97 16.62 -1.00
N ASN A 783 34.81 16.58 -2.03
CA ASN A 783 35.72 17.66 -2.40
C ASN A 783 35.08 18.68 -3.34
N LYS A 784 33.94 18.33 -3.97
CA LYS A 784 33.17 19.28 -4.79
C LYS A 784 32.68 20.45 -3.95
N THR A 785 33.02 21.64 -4.39
CA THR A 785 32.56 22.92 -3.86
C THR A 785 31.08 23.14 -4.15
N ASP A 786 30.42 24.02 -3.37
CA ASP A 786 29.03 24.37 -3.62
C ASP A 786 28.82 25.02 -5.00
N GLN A 787 29.84 25.70 -5.55
CA GLN A 787 29.81 26.25 -6.90
C GLN A 787 29.78 25.16 -7.98
N GLU A 788 30.52 24.06 -7.79
CA GLU A 788 30.51 22.92 -8.70
C GLU A 788 29.18 22.18 -8.63
N TRP A 789 28.65 21.97 -7.42
CA TRP A 789 27.31 21.40 -7.23
C TRP A 789 26.22 22.25 -7.87
N SER A 790 26.29 23.57 -7.72
CA SER A 790 25.35 24.52 -8.30
C SER A 790 25.26 24.36 -9.83
N LYS A 791 26.40 24.29 -10.53
CA LYS A 791 26.45 24.10 -11.98
C LYS A 791 25.85 22.76 -12.41
N GLU A 792 26.23 21.68 -11.74
CA GLU A 792 25.79 20.32 -12.07
C GLU A 792 24.29 20.12 -11.81
N ILE A 793 23.80 20.58 -10.67
CA ILE A 793 22.38 20.52 -10.30
C ILE A 793 21.55 21.38 -11.25
N TYR A 794 22.01 22.60 -11.56
CA TYR A 794 21.32 23.46 -12.52
C TYR A 794 21.22 22.77 -13.89
N SER A 795 22.31 22.20 -14.39
CA SER A 795 22.33 21.48 -15.67
C SER A 795 21.36 20.29 -15.65
N THR A 796 21.35 19.51 -14.57
CA THR A 796 20.49 18.33 -14.42
C THR A 796 19.02 18.72 -14.33
N LEU A 797 18.66 19.68 -13.48
CA LEU A 797 17.29 20.17 -13.33
C LEU A 797 16.82 20.86 -14.61
N SER A 798 17.68 21.67 -15.25
CA SER A 798 17.38 22.28 -16.54
C SER A 798 17.08 21.21 -17.57
N THR A 799 17.85 20.12 -17.63
CA THR A 799 17.56 19.00 -18.52
C THR A 799 16.23 18.32 -18.16
N GLN A 800 15.95 18.04 -16.88
CA GLN A 800 14.70 17.39 -16.45
C GLN A 800 13.43 18.26 -16.68
N PHE A 801 13.55 19.58 -16.52
CA PHE A 801 12.43 20.50 -16.67
C PHE A 801 12.28 21.05 -18.10
N ASN A 802 13.36 21.06 -18.89
CA ASN A 802 13.37 21.54 -20.28
C ASN A 802 13.49 20.45 -21.35
N SER A 803 13.72 19.18 -21.00
CA SER A 803 13.70 18.08 -21.98
C SER A 803 12.33 17.99 -22.64
N ASP A 804 12.31 17.73 -23.95
CA ASP A 804 11.11 17.54 -24.76
C ASP A 804 10.26 16.43 -24.15
N PHE A 805 9.25 16.85 -23.40
CA PHE A 805 8.36 15.97 -22.65
C PHE A 805 7.43 15.27 -23.64
N ASN A 806 7.22 13.96 -23.50
CA ASN A 806 6.30 13.22 -24.35
C ASN A 806 4.92 13.17 -23.66
N PRO A 807 3.94 14.01 -24.05
CA PRO A 807 2.62 14.05 -23.40
C PRO A 807 1.83 12.74 -23.55
N GLU A 808 2.24 11.85 -24.46
CA GLU A 808 1.62 10.53 -24.66
C GLU A 808 1.95 9.53 -23.52
N GLU A 809 2.98 9.79 -22.71
CA GLU A 809 3.46 8.87 -21.65
C GLU A 809 2.94 9.17 -20.23
N GLU A 810 2.25 10.30 -19.98
CA GLU A 810 1.93 10.70 -18.62
C GLU A 810 0.51 10.39 -18.12
N ASN A 811 0.47 9.63 -17.02
CA ASN A 811 -0.69 9.39 -16.17
C ASN A 811 -1.13 10.63 -15.38
N ILE A 812 -2.42 10.72 -15.01
CA ILE A 812 -2.96 11.77 -14.11
C ILE A 812 -2.22 11.88 -12.74
N LYS A 813 -1.48 10.85 -12.30
CA LYS A 813 -0.68 10.89 -11.05
C LYS A 813 0.69 11.60 -11.22
N SER A 814 1.31 11.56 -12.40
CA SER A 814 2.60 12.22 -12.65
C SER A 814 2.44 13.75 -12.76
N SER A 815 1.35 14.21 -13.39
CA SER A 815 1.01 15.64 -13.45
C SER A 815 0.71 16.25 -12.08
N LYS A 816 0.01 15.53 -11.18
CA LYS A 816 -0.18 15.96 -9.78
C LYS A 816 1.14 16.02 -9.00
N SER A 817 2.03 15.06 -9.21
CA SER A 817 3.37 15.06 -8.60
C SER A 817 4.17 16.27 -9.07
N ARG A 818 4.17 16.54 -10.38
CA ARG A 818 4.92 17.64 -11.00
C ARG A 818 4.38 19.00 -10.56
N ASN A 819 3.06 19.18 -10.43
CA ASN A 819 2.48 20.42 -9.90
C ASN A 819 2.91 20.71 -8.45
N ASN A 820 3.00 19.67 -7.61
CA ASN A 820 3.56 19.82 -6.26
C ASN A 820 5.05 20.17 -6.32
N ASP A 821 5.76 19.68 -7.33
CA ASP A 821 7.18 19.98 -7.52
C ASP A 821 7.43 21.44 -7.84
N LEU A 822 6.67 21.96 -8.79
CA LEU A 822 6.69 23.37 -9.19
C LEU A 822 6.27 24.26 -8.02
N TRP A 823 5.17 23.90 -7.33
CA TRP A 823 4.68 24.60 -6.16
C TRP A 823 5.75 24.78 -5.07
N LEU A 824 6.48 23.70 -4.73
CA LEU A 824 7.55 23.75 -3.73
C LEU A 824 8.74 24.61 -4.16
N ILE A 825 9.16 24.55 -5.42
CA ILE A 825 10.22 25.41 -5.95
C ILE A 825 9.82 26.87 -5.82
N TRP A 826 8.58 27.20 -6.19
CA TRP A 826 8.04 28.55 -6.06
C TRP A 826 7.90 29.01 -4.62
N ILE A 827 7.44 28.16 -3.71
CA ILE A 827 7.43 28.45 -2.27
C ILE A 827 8.83 28.80 -1.80
N ARG A 828 9.82 27.96 -2.11
CA ARG A 828 11.19 28.18 -1.66
C ARG A 828 11.76 29.49 -2.20
N LEU A 829 11.45 29.85 -3.44
CA LEU A 829 11.82 31.13 -4.04
C LEU A 829 11.15 32.32 -3.37
N ILE A 830 9.84 32.25 -3.14
CA ILE A 830 9.06 33.32 -2.50
C ILE A 830 9.62 33.64 -1.13
N TYR A 831 9.99 32.63 -0.36
CA TYR A 831 10.54 32.86 0.96
C TYR A 831 12.05 33.15 0.97
N GLY A 832 12.82 32.55 0.06
CA GLY A 832 14.28 32.63 0.03
C GLY A 832 14.86 33.86 -0.70
N MET A 833 14.04 34.65 -1.41
CA MET A 833 14.51 35.80 -2.20
C MET A 833 14.19 37.19 -1.61
N ASN A 834 13.61 37.27 -0.41
CA ASN A 834 13.38 38.58 0.23
C ASN A 834 14.63 39.08 0.94
N ASP A 835 14.71 40.40 1.17
CA ASP A 835 15.77 41.16 1.88
C ASP A 835 15.95 40.73 3.37
N VAL A 836 16.13 39.44 3.61
CA VAL A 836 16.42 38.84 4.91
C VAL A 836 17.88 38.40 4.89
N GLU A 837 18.61 38.63 5.98
CA GLU A 837 20.06 38.45 6.10
C GLU A 837 20.59 37.04 5.73
N SER A 838 19.73 36.02 5.61
CA SER A 838 20.12 34.69 5.12
C SER A 838 19.05 34.08 4.22
N PRO A 839 19.27 33.94 2.90
CA PRO A 839 18.35 33.23 2.00
C PRO A 839 18.36 31.71 2.23
N GLN A 840 19.27 31.20 3.06
CA GLN A 840 19.50 29.76 3.27
C GLN A 840 18.48 29.14 4.22
N TYR A 841 18.00 29.89 5.20
CA TYR A 841 17.04 29.41 6.19
C TYR A 841 16.07 30.52 6.58
N PHE A 842 14.96 30.16 7.21
CA PHE A 842 13.90 31.12 7.51
C PHE A 842 14.13 31.77 8.88
N SER A 843 13.94 33.09 8.99
CA SER A 843 14.02 33.84 10.26
C SER A 843 12.69 34.52 10.62
N LYS A 844 12.57 35.02 11.86
CA LYS A 844 11.37 35.68 12.41
C LYS A 844 10.80 36.83 11.55
N ASN A 845 11.63 37.48 10.73
CA ASN A 845 11.19 38.57 9.83
C ASN A 845 10.41 38.08 8.60
N ALA A 846 10.27 36.77 8.40
CA ALA A 846 9.41 36.19 7.36
C ALA A 846 7.91 36.47 7.56
N SER A 847 7.51 37.00 8.73
CA SER A 847 6.12 37.29 9.12
C SER A 847 5.32 38.20 8.16
N ARG A 848 5.99 38.90 7.23
CA ARG A 848 5.32 39.68 6.16
C ARG A 848 4.77 38.81 5.03
N LEU A 849 4.93 37.48 5.06
CA LEU A 849 4.66 36.56 3.94
C LEU A 849 3.73 35.39 4.32
N ASP A 850 3.11 35.45 5.50
CA ASP A 850 2.53 34.31 6.25
C ASP A 850 1.21 33.71 5.72
N LYS A 851 0.89 33.80 4.43
CA LYS A 851 -0.35 33.16 3.92
C LYS A 851 -0.18 32.59 2.53
N LEU A 852 0.15 31.31 2.42
CA LEU A 852 0.01 30.60 1.15
C LEU A 852 -0.81 29.32 1.33
N ASN A 853 -2.13 29.49 1.46
CA ASN A 853 -3.08 28.46 1.07
C ASN A 853 -3.21 28.47 -0.48
N SER A 854 -2.10 28.14 -1.13
CA SER A 854 -1.87 28.42 -2.55
C SER A 854 -1.64 27.15 -3.35
N THR A 855 -1.93 27.21 -4.63
CA THR A 855 -1.70 26.14 -5.61
C THR A 855 -0.95 26.70 -6.81
N TYR A 856 -0.21 25.83 -7.51
CA TYR A 856 0.48 26.22 -8.74
C TYR A 856 -0.53 26.34 -9.88
N GLU A 857 -0.55 27.50 -10.52
CA GLU A 857 -1.42 27.81 -11.65
C GLU A 857 -0.63 27.99 -12.94
N HIS A 858 -1.13 27.42 -14.03
CA HIS A 858 -0.47 27.44 -15.32
C HIS A 858 -0.93 28.64 -16.14
N CYS A 859 0.00 29.28 -16.86
CA CYS A 859 -0.37 30.34 -17.80
C CYS A 859 -1.01 29.74 -19.06
N ILE A 860 -0.36 28.75 -19.66
CA ILE A 860 -0.96 27.91 -20.71
C ILE A 860 -1.81 26.82 -20.03
N PRO A 861 -3.11 26.67 -20.36
CA PRO A 861 -3.96 25.65 -19.76
C PRO A 861 -3.49 24.24 -20.10
N VAL A 862 -3.63 23.34 -19.14
CA VAL A 862 -3.22 21.95 -19.23
C VAL A 862 -4.00 21.19 -20.31
N LYS A 863 -5.25 21.59 -20.58
CA LYS A 863 -6.04 21.06 -21.70
C LYS A 863 -6.41 22.19 -22.66
N LEU A 864 -5.89 22.12 -23.89
CA LEU A 864 -6.24 23.06 -24.96
C LEU A 864 -7.67 22.78 -25.48
N ASN A 865 -8.48 23.82 -25.65
CA ASN A 865 -9.83 23.68 -26.23
C ASN A 865 -9.76 23.41 -27.76
N LYS A 866 -10.85 22.90 -28.35
CA LYS A 866 -10.87 22.50 -29.78
C LYS A 866 -10.68 23.66 -30.76
N GLU A 867 -11.08 24.88 -30.39
CA GLU A 867 -10.98 26.05 -31.26
C GLU A 867 -9.55 26.56 -31.36
N ILE A 868 -8.83 26.58 -30.24
CA ILE A 868 -7.41 26.95 -30.18
C ILE A 868 -6.56 25.87 -30.85
N LYS A 869 -6.93 24.59 -30.72
CA LYS A 869 -6.28 23.52 -31.47
C LYS A 869 -6.32 23.70 -32.99
N LYS A 870 -7.31 24.44 -33.54
CA LYS A 870 -7.39 24.72 -34.98
C LYS A 870 -6.49 25.87 -35.44
N GLN A 871 -5.95 26.67 -34.51
CA GLN A 871 -5.13 27.84 -34.81
C GLN A 871 -3.63 27.52 -34.95
N TYR A 872 -3.22 26.30 -34.61
CA TYR A 872 -1.83 25.85 -34.60
C TYR A 872 -1.63 24.62 -35.49
N SER A 873 -0.46 24.52 -36.10
CA SER A 873 -0.03 23.31 -36.79
C SER A 873 0.16 22.15 -35.81
N SER A 874 0.15 20.91 -36.32
CA SER A 874 0.37 19.71 -35.48
C SER A 874 1.70 19.73 -34.72
N ASN A 875 2.73 20.38 -35.29
CA ASN A 875 4.03 20.51 -34.63
C ASN A 875 3.99 21.58 -33.52
N GLU A 876 3.38 22.74 -33.78
CA GLU A 876 3.21 23.80 -32.76
C GLU A 876 2.34 23.35 -31.58
N LEU A 877 1.33 22.50 -31.83
CA LEU A 877 0.52 21.92 -30.76
C LEU A 877 1.32 20.99 -29.85
N LYS A 878 2.18 20.13 -30.43
CA LYS A 878 3.06 19.27 -29.63
C LYS A 878 4.01 20.10 -28.77
N GLU A 879 4.58 21.16 -29.33
CA GLU A 879 5.46 22.05 -28.58
C GLU A 879 4.71 22.88 -27.51
N LEU A 880 3.48 23.33 -27.77
CA LEU A 880 2.63 23.99 -26.76
C LEU A 880 2.33 23.04 -25.60
N GLU A 881 1.96 21.80 -25.90
CA GLU A 881 1.70 20.76 -24.90
C GLU A 881 2.97 20.46 -24.06
N GLN A 882 4.16 20.57 -24.64
CA GLN A 882 5.44 20.51 -23.92
C GLN A 882 5.70 21.73 -23.02
N LEU A 883 5.39 22.94 -23.51
CA LEU A 883 5.58 24.18 -22.76
C LEU A 883 4.68 24.27 -21.53
N VAL A 884 3.57 23.53 -21.48
CA VAL A 884 2.69 23.47 -20.30
C VAL A 884 3.46 23.10 -19.04
N TYR A 885 4.34 22.10 -19.14
CA TYR A 885 5.04 21.51 -18.00
C TYR A 885 6.35 22.20 -17.63
N ASN A 886 6.66 23.29 -18.32
CA ASN A 886 7.83 24.09 -18.04
C ASN A 886 7.62 24.93 -16.78
N ILE A 887 8.63 25.01 -15.93
CA ILE A 887 8.53 25.75 -14.66
C ILE A 887 8.32 27.26 -14.83
N GLY A 888 8.66 27.79 -16.01
CA GLY A 888 8.36 29.17 -16.40
C GLY A 888 6.90 29.42 -16.82
N ASN A 889 6.07 28.38 -16.94
CA ASN A 889 4.68 28.46 -17.41
C ASN A 889 3.67 28.61 -16.26
N GLY A 890 3.95 29.41 -15.23
CA GLY A 890 3.02 29.55 -14.12
C GLY A 890 3.56 30.25 -12.87
N GLY A 891 2.75 30.23 -11.82
CA GLY A 891 3.05 30.84 -10.52
C GLY A 891 2.08 30.37 -9.42
N LEU A 892 2.23 30.91 -8.20
CA LEU A 892 1.33 30.59 -7.09
C LEU A 892 0.14 31.54 -7.04
N ILE A 893 -1.06 30.98 -6.86
CA ILE A 893 -2.29 31.72 -6.55
C ILE A 893 -3.04 31.00 -5.41
N SER A 894 -4.01 31.64 -4.76
CA SER A 894 -4.76 30.95 -3.71
C SER A 894 -5.62 29.81 -4.26
N GLY A 895 -5.85 28.75 -3.46
CA GLY A 895 -6.64 27.60 -3.92
C GLY A 895 -8.09 27.96 -4.33
N LYS A 896 -8.70 28.93 -3.63
CA LYS A 896 -10.03 29.46 -4.00
C LYS A 896 -10.01 30.17 -5.34
N GLU A 897 -8.98 30.96 -5.62
CA GLU A 897 -8.82 31.67 -6.88
C GLU A 897 -8.55 30.70 -8.03
N ASN A 898 -7.73 29.68 -7.79
CA ASN A 898 -7.46 28.63 -8.76
C ASN A 898 -8.75 27.91 -9.18
N SER A 899 -9.59 27.53 -8.19
CA SER A 899 -10.88 26.89 -8.48
C SER A 899 -11.84 27.75 -9.32
N LYS A 900 -11.74 29.08 -9.24
CA LYS A 900 -12.59 30.02 -10.00
C LYS A 900 -12.14 30.21 -11.45
N GLN A 901 -10.84 30.13 -11.73
CA GLN A 901 -10.27 30.37 -13.06
C GLN A 901 -10.53 29.21 -14.03
N GLY A 902 -10.54 27.98 -13.51
CA GLY A 902 -10.69 26.77 -14.31
C GLY A 902 -9.59 26.61 -15.36
N ASN A 903 -9.77 25.66 -16.26
CA ASN A 903 -8.81 25.39 -17.34
C ASN A 903 -9.19 26.20 -18.60
N SER A 904 -8.96 27.51 -18.55
CA SER A 904 -9.27 28.46 -19.63
C SER A 904 -8.02 29.17 -20.14
N PHE A 905 -8.09 29.79 -21.33
CA PHE A 905 -7.06 30.73 -21.80
C PHE A 905 -7.37 32.17 -21.41
N ASN A 906 -8.65 32.50 -21.25
CA ASN A 906 -9.15 33.83 -20.90
C ASN A 906 -9.14 33.99 -19.39
N LYS A 907 -7.93 34.02 -18.83
CA LYS A 907 -7.75 34.25 -17.40
C LYS A 907 -7.63 35.74 -17.16
N GLU A 908 -8.72 36.34 -16.69
CA GLU A 908 -8.69 37.72 -16.22
C GLU A 908 -7.95 37.77 -14.89
N TYR A 909 -6.66 38.09 -14.94
CA TYR A 909 -5.86 38.35 -13.76
C TYR A 909 -5.98 39.81 -13.26
N SER A 910 -6.77 40.65 -13.94
CA SER A 910 -6.93 42.09 -13.69
C SER A 910 -7.59 42.44 -12.36
N ASN A 911 -8.28 41.49 -11.71
CA ASN A 911 -9.00 41.71 -10.46
C ASN A 911 -8.56 40.78 -9.33
N PHE A 912 -7.46 40.03 -9.48
CA PHE A 912 -6.85 39.45 -8.30
C PHE A 912 -6.32 40.59 -7.51
N SER A 913 -6.98 40.87 -6.38
CA SER A 913 -6.46 41.76 -5.37
C SER A 913 -4.97 41.48 -5.30
N GLU A 914 -4.16 42.51 -5.54
CA GLU A 914 -3.21 42.93 -4.54
C GLU A 914 -3.80 42.49 -3.19
N THR A 915 -3.52 41.26 -2.75
CA THR A 915 -3.47 41.01 -1.33
C THR A 915 -2.21 41.76 -0.94
N THR A 916 -2.37 43.08 -0.86
CA THR A 916 -1.84 43.86 0.22
C THR A 916 -1.93 42.95 1.43
N VAL A 917 -0.79 42.33 1.74
CA VAL A 917 -0.40 42.15 3.12
C VAL A 917 -0.58 43.54 3.70
N TYR A 918 -1.73 43.78 4.36
CA TYR A 918 -2.01 45.03 5.05
C TYR A 918 -1.01 45.12 6.20
N GLY A 919 0.19 45.61 5.91
CA GLY A 919 1.07 46.21 6.88
C GLY A 919 0.49 47.59 7.19
N GLY A 920 -0.17 47.72 8.33
CA GLY A 920 -0.42 49.04 8.89
C GLY A 920 0.89 49.79 9.06
N GLY A 921 0.96 51.00 8.51
CA GLY A 921 2.06 51.95 8.73
C GLY A 921 3.07 52.06 7.60
N MET A 922 2.98 53.19 6.89
CA MET A 922 3.91 53.72 5.88
C MET A 922 4.01 52.96 4.55
N SER A 923 3.24 53.48 3.60
CA SER A 923 3.35 53.31 2.16
C SER A 923 4.79 53.43 1.64
N ARG A 924 5.41 52.30 1.28
CA ARG A 924 6.35 52.24 0.16
C ARG A 924 5.79 51.26 -0.87
N LYS A 925 5.11 51.82 -1.87
CA LYS A 925 4.72 51.12 -3.09
C LYS A 925 6.01 50.67 -3.80
N LEU A 926 6.22 49.36 -3.95
CA LEU A 926 7.20 48.83 -4.90
C LEU A 926 6.66 49.09 -6.32
N LYS A 927 7.00 50.25 -6.88
CA LYS A 927 6.73 50.62 -8.28
C LYS A 927 7.92 50.14 -9.10
N ILE A 928 7.77 49.03 -9.83
CA ILE A 928 8.69 48.64 -10.91
C ILE A 928 7.87 48.63 -12.19
N SER A 929 8.13 49.64 -13.03
CA SER A 929 7.50 49.88 -14.33
C SER A 929 7.95 48.86 -15.38
N ILE A 930 7.06 48.65 -16.35
CA ILE A 930 7.37 48.06 -17.64
C ILE A 930 7.48 49.26 -18.60
N GLU A 931 8.69 49.57 -19.04
CA GLU A 931 8.99 50.45 -20.19
C GLU A 931 10.15 49.74 -20.92
N ASP A 932 10.16 49.49 -22.22
CA ASP A 932 9.19 49.62 -23.31
C ASP A 932 9.74 48.73 -24.47
N PRO A 933 9.20 48.71 -25.71
CA PRO A 933 9.22 47.58 -26.62
C PRO A 933 10.26 47.83 -27.71
N GLN A 934 10.56 46.83 -28.55
CA GLN A 934 11.57 46.91 -29.61
C GLN A 934 13.00 47.05 -29.05
N TYR A 935 13.90 46.10 -29.35
CA TYR A 935 15.33 46.37 -29.64
C TYR A 935 16.10 45.05 -29.74
N ASN A 936 16.54 44.81 -30.98
CA ASN A 936 17.76 44.13 -31.42
C ASN A 936 18.55 43.29 -30.39
N LEU A 937 18.48 41.98 -30.60
CA LEU A 937 19.48 41.03 -30.12
C LEU A 937 20.79 41.26 -30.89
N LYS A 938 21.70 42.03 -30.30
CA LYS A 938 23.12 41.92 -30.63
C LYS A 938 23.93 41.67 -29.36
N GLY A 939 24.48 40.46 -29.31
CA GLY A 939 25.76 40.22 -28.66
C GLY A 939 25.71 39.74 -27.21
N LYS A 940 26.30 38.54 -27.04
CA LYS A 940 26.85 37.97 -25.81
C LYS A 940 25.88 37.28 -24.85
N ILE A 941 25.90 35.96 -24.97
CA ILE A 941 25.93 35.00 -23.85
C ILE A 941 26.81 35.61 -22.73
N LEU A 942 26.19 36.10 -21.66
CA LEU A 942 26.88 36.71 -20.51
C LEU A 942 26.30 36.13 -19.22
N GLU A 943 27.15 35.36 -18.52
CA GLU A 943 27.24 35.25 -17.06
C GLU A 943 25.92 35.04 -16.29
N ILE A 944 25.46 33.80 -16.29
CA ILE A 944 24.51 33.27 -15.30
C ILE A 944 25.36 32.32 -14.44
N LEU A 945 26.27 32.76 -13.56
CA LEU A 945 26.23 33.51 -12.29
C LEU A 945 27.70 33.95 -11.98
N PRO A 946 28.07 34.87 -11.04
CA PRO A 946 27.42 35.24 -9.76
C PRO A 946 27.48 36.75 -9.44
N ASN A 947 26.33 37.41 -9.27
CA ASN A 947 26.29 38.67 -8.53
C ASN A 947 25.15 38.60 -7.50
N PRO A 948 25.45 38.37 -6.21
CA PRO A 948 24.44 38.32 -5.15
C PRO A 948 23.66 39.64 -5.01
N ASN A 949 24.15 40.73 -5.60
CA ASN A 949 23.50 42.04 -5.56
C ASN A 949 22.50 42.29 -6.72
N LYS A 950 22.27 41.34 -7.61
CA LYS A 950 21.20 41.44 -8.61
C LYS A 950 19.89 40.89 -8.04
N LEU A 951 19.06 41.79 -7.51
CA LEU A 951 17.65 41.55 -7.19
C LEU A 951 16.96 40.84 -8.38
N LEU A 952 16.65 39.56 -8.21
CA LEU A 952 15.81 38.81 -9.15
C LEU A 952 14.38 39.33 -8.99
N SER A 953 13.96 40.19 -9.91
CA SER A 953 12.58 40.66 -10.02
C SER A 953 11.67 39.51 -10.49
N LEU A 954 11.21 38.69 -9.56
CA LEU A 954 10.16 37.70 -9.80
C LEU A 954 8.83 38.26 -9.29
N LYS A 955 8.03 38.89 -10.16
CA LYS A 955 6.62 39.16 -9.83
C LYS A 955 5.83 37.85 -9.92
N ASN A 956 4.96 37.60 -8.94
CA ASN A 956 4.01 36.48 -8.91
C ASN A 956 2.92 36.55 -9.99
N ASN A 957 3.08 37.40 -10.99
CA ASN A 957 2.09 37.59 -12.04
C ASN A 957 2.14 36.38 -12.98
N THR A 958 1.06 35.60 -12.96
CA THR A 958 0.63 34.75 -14.06
C THR A 958 0.53 35.60 -15.32
N ILE A 959 1.01 35.06 -16.43
CA ILE A 959 1.09 35.78 -17.71
C ILE A 959 -0.34 36.02 -18.20
N GLN A 960 -0.76 37.29 -18.32
CA GLN A 960 -1.89 37.65 -19.17
C GLN A 960 -1.40 37.64 -20.61
N ILE A 961 -1.84 36.65 -21.38
CA ILE A 961 -1.58 36.57 -22.81
C ILE A 961 -2.87 36.99 -23.52
N ASP A 962 -2.81 38.11 -24.22
CA ASP A 962 -3.94 38.70 -24.92
C ASP A 962 -4.36 37.84 -26.13
N ASN A 963 -5.66 37.60 -26.31
CA ASN A 963 -6.20 36.62 -27.28
C ASN A 963 -5.85 36.96 -28.74
N GLU A 964 -5.76 38.25 -29.07
CA GLU A 964 -5.49 38.71 -30.44
C GLU A 964 -4.02 38.48 -30.87
N LYS A 965 -3.12 38.10 -29.94
CA LYS A 965 -1.68 37.91 -30.20
C LYS A 965 -1.22 36.45 -30.28
N TYR A 966 -2.10 35.45 -30.11
CA TYR A 966 -1.71 34.04 -30.08
C TYR A 966 -1.30 33.45 -31.44
N SER A 967 -1.93 33.89 -32.54
CA SER A 967 -1.68 33.35 -33.89
C SER A 967 -0.36 33.81 -34.52
N ASN A 968 0.27 34.88 -34.02
CA ASN A 968 1.49 35.46 -34.60
C ASN A 968 2.72 35.42 -33.67
N ASN A 969 2.64 34.82 -32.47
CA ASN A 969 3.65 35.07 -31.41
C ASN A 969 4.10 33.83 -30.61
N PHE A 970 3.88 32.61 -31.13
CA PHE A 970 4.25 31.34 -30.48
C PHE A 970 5.72 31.29 -30.04
N GLU A 971 6.65 31.66 -30.93
CA GLU A 971 8.09 31.69 -30.62
C GLU A 971 8.45 32.69 -29.51
N SER A 972 7.73 33.81 -29.42
CA SER A 972 7.92 34.78 -28.32
C SER A 972 7.46 34.21 -26.98
N ILE A 973 6.33 33.49 -26.93
CA ILE A 973 5.82 32.82 -25.72
C ILE A 973 6.79 31.72 -25.28
N LYS A 974 7.22 30.87 -26.21
CA LYS A 974 8.21 29.81 -26.00
C LYS A 974 9.51 30.36 -25.43
N LYS A 975 10.08 31.40 -26.06
CA LYS A 975 11.30 32.06 -25.59
C LYS A 975 11.14 32.68 -24.21
N TYR A 976 9.98 33.28 -23.92
CA TYR A 976 9.69 33.85 -22.60
C TYR A 976 9.59 32.76 -21.52
N ILE A 977 8.81 31.70 -21.75
CA ILE A 977 8.65 30.58 -20.80
C ILE A 977 9.99 29.93 -20.51
N LYS A 978 10.81 29.66 -21.54
CA LYS A 978 12.16 29.10 -21.36
C LYS A 978 13.07 30.06 -20.57
N LYS A 979 13.03 31.37 -20.87
CA LYS A 979 13.81 32.38 -20.13
C LYS A 979 13.40 32.46 -18.67
N ARG A 980 12.10 32.51 -18.38
CA ARG A 980 11.55 32.53 -17.01
C ARG A 980 11.88 31.23 -16.29
N GLY A 981 11.76 30.09 -16.95
CA GLY A 981 12.12 28.79 -16.38
C GLY A 981 13.59 28.73 -15.96
N ALA A 982 14.50 29.21 -16.81
CA ALA A 982 15.92 29.32 -16.49
C ALA A 982 16.18 30.23 -15.29
N GLN A 983 15.47 31.36 -15.17
CA GLN A 983 15.58 32.28 -14.02
C GLN A 983 15.09 31.63 -12.72
N VAL A 984 13.94 30.95 -12.77
CA VAL A 984 13.34 30.26 -11.62
C VAL A 984 14.26 29.14 -11.11
N LEU A 985 14.78 28.30 -12.01
CA LEU A 985 15.72 27.23 -11.64
C LEU A 985 17.05 27.78 -11.11
N SER A 986 17.58 28.83 -11.73
CA SER A 986 18.81 29.49 -11.25
C SER A 986 18.62 30.02 -9.84
N GLY A 987 17.49 30.69 -9.57
CA GLY A 987 17.15 31.19 -8.25
C GLY A 987 17.02 30.07 -7.21
N TYR A 988 16.38 28.98 -7.60
CA TYR A 988 16.16 27.83 -6.73
C TYR A 988 17.49 27.18 -6.33
N VAL A 989 18.38 26.96 -7.30
CA VAL A 989 19.71 26.41 -7.03
C VAL A 989 20.55 27.36 -6.18
N SER A 990 20.48 28.67 -6.42
CA SER A 990 21.25 29.65 -5.62
C SER A 990 20.85 29.69 -4.14
N ILE A 991 19.60 29.36 -3.80
CA ILE A 991 19.16 29.29 -2.39
C ILE A 991 19.87 28.18 -1.61
N PHE A 992 20.21 27.06 -2.27
CA PHE A 992 20.82 25.90 -1.62
C PHE A 992 22.34 25.77 -1.82
N PHE A 993 22.83 26.29 -2.95
CA PHE A 993 24.22 26.10 -3.42
C PHE A 993 24.85 27.41 -3.93
N GLY A 994 24.25 28.57 -3.61
CA GLY A 994 24.87 29.88 -3.86
C GLY A 994 26.15 30.04 -3.03
N SER A 995 27.14 30.74 -3.57
CA SER A 995 28.40 31.00 -2.85
C SER A 995 28.16 31.94 -1.68
N ASP A 996 28.51 31.48 -0.48
CA ASP A 996 28.64 32.29 0.74
C ASP A 996 29.62 33.44 0.49
N ASN A 997 29.11 34.63 0.20
CA ASN A 997 29.83 35.86 0.49
C ASN A 997 29.02 36.59 1.55
N LYS A 998 29.49 36.47 2.80
CA LYS A 998 29.13 37.37 3.91
C LYS A 998 29.32 38.84 3.50
#